data_AF-A0A151MC78-F1
#
_entry.id   AF-A0A151MC78-F1
#
_cell.length_a   1.000
_cell.length_b   1.000
_cell.length_c   1.000
_cell.angle_alpha   90.00
_cell.angle_beta   90.00
_cell.angle_gamma   90.00
#
_symmetry.space_group_name_H-M   'P 1'
#
loop_
_entity.id
_entity.type
_entity.pdbx_description
1 polymer ?
#
loop_
_entity_poly.entity_id
_entity_poly.type
_entity_poly.pdbx_seq_one_letter_code
_entity_poly.pdbx_strand_id
1 'polypeptide(L)'
;MSHSPASGSRKNKLSLVLLSPSTSSSAGLWKADPSALGKQESGTSVYSSSSTTSSSWERERRFHSVKCEPPNSFTCFNGGECVRRELCDCSRFNATGSRCQTVYNTGAERDHICRTWGQYHFETFDGLYYYFSGMSTYVLVRKNELDEQSFSIQVHNDPECQSSPYSCKRSVSLFFSGDEEIKLSSEVTYRGLGVKLPQVIGNVHIQKLAGYILVRHQYAFTLAWDGISAVYIKMTPDYLSKTHGLCGNNNAVLQDDFVTSYGKLTEDIVEFVESWRENPPQGAPKEEDSFNYEPPCLMQSQGSLQKVYALCNTLLWPPFEQCHDYVSPLPFMASCTNDLCMSASDNATWCRALTEYARACAHAGKPLHRWRTHFQQCVITCDEQFTYNECINCCPVSCQQKTQCIDSELPCVDGCYCPDGLIYEDGLCVNPTECPCDYHGSFYKMGSVVHEECNNCTCIGGKWICTNLTCPAECSVSGDIHFMTFDGRKYTFQASCQYILAKSLTSGKFTVSLQNAPCGQNQDGSCIQTINLIINQDPKRQVTLTNSGDVLVYDQYKISLPYTDDSFEIRKLSSVFLQIKTHIGLQILYDREGLRLYLQADGQWKDDTVGLCGTFNGNMQDDFLSPAGVPESTPQLFGNSWKTSSACALEHDNSQVDPCDIHLQAASYAAEACSILTKEPFAPCYSYLSPVSYFEQCRKDTCKCGQICLCSALAHYAHQCRRYGVIIDFRAHVPECALSCEDTKEYSTCMSTCGQTCQALSMPETCSGDCVESCACLPGMYLNTKTEKCIQRNECPCYFQGIDYPPGENIITSLGKCHCRDGIMSCEDNNIVHNCPAGQIYVNCSDPQVNIELSRERTCENQLLNLTISAHLPCVSGCACPQGLVKHGDACFEPDECPCSWKGKEYFPGDKVISSCHTCVCQHGSFQCTFHPCPSMCTAYGDRHYRTFDGLTFDFVGACKVHLVKSTSETSFSVIIENINCFNTGIICRKYIFINVGKSFIIFEDETGNPSPSSYIEKLHIIHVWKAGFFTVVHFPLEHVTILWDQRTTIHIQTGPQWQV
;
A
#
# COMPACT_ATOMS: atom_id res chain seq x y z
N MET A 1 7.65 42.83 -26.15
CA MET A 1 7.72 44.07 -25.36
C MET A 1 7.75 43.66 -23.89
N SER A 2 8.93 43.35 -23.32
CA SER A 2 9.85 44.25 -22.57
C SER A 2 9.19 44.81 -21.29
N HIS A 3 9.65 44.64 -20.04
CA HIS A 3 10.89 44.14 -19.42
C HIS A 3 10.57 43.86 -17.92
N SER A 4 11.21 42.84 -17.32
CA SER A 4 11.43 42.68 -15.85
C SER A 4 12.61 43.59 -15.39
N PRO A 5 12.91 43.88 -14.09
CA PRO A 5 12.93 42.91 -12.97
C PRO A 5 12.79 43.37 -11.48
N ALA A 6 12.72 42.36 -10.59
CA ALA A 6 13.35 42.21 -9.25
C ALA A 6 12.71 42.70 -7.91
N SER A 7 12.61 41.71 -7.00
CA SER A 7 12.97 41.69 -5.55
C SER A 7 11.88 41.77 -4.44
N GLY A 8 11.88 40.76 -3.54
CA GLY A 8 12.03 41.02 -2.09
C GLY A 8 10.89 40.74 -1.07
N SER A 9 10.81 39.50 -0.56
CA SER A 9 10.87 39.10 0.88
C SER A 9 9.93 39.65 2.00
N ARG A 10 9.18 38.70 2.60
CA ARG A 10 8.95 38.38 4.04
C ARG A 10 8.00 39.17 4.98
N LYS A 11 7.15 38.33 5.62
CA LYS A 11 6.73 38.21 7.05
C LYS A 11 5.81 39.27 7.67
N ASN A 12 4.78 38.80 8.38
CA ASN A 12 4.28 39.46 9.59
C ASN A 12 3.69 38.49 10.63
N LYS A 13 4.14 38.68 11.87
CA LYS A 13 3.53 38.29 13.16
C LYS A 13 2.40 39.28 13.51
N LEU A 14 1.46 38.92 14.37
CA LEU A 14 0.86 39.91 15.30
C LEU A 14 0.19 39.28 16.53
N SER A 15 0.29 40.00 17.64
CA SER A 15 -0.23 39.72 18.98
C SER A 15 -1.30 40.75 19.39
N LEU A 16 -2.05 40.41 20.45
CA LEU A 16 -3.18 41.07 21.13
C LEU A 16 -3.18 42.62 21.26
N VAL A 17 -4.38 43.22 21.39
CA VAL A 17 -4.95 43.81 22.63
C VAL A 17 -6.34 44.47 22.39
N LEU A 18 -7.27 44.21 23.34
CA LEU A 18 -8.49 44.89 23.85
C LEU A 18 -9.11 46.13 23.15
N LEU A 19 -10.46 46.23 23.20
CA LEU A 19 -11.26 47.39 23.66
C LEU A 19 -12.79 47.12 23.64
N SER A 20 -13.48 47.49 24.72
CA SER A 20 -14.93 47.77 24.84
C SER A 20 -15.09 49.29 25.19
N PRO A 21 -16.27 50.00 25.21
CA PRO A 21 -17.64 49.52 25.51
C PRO A 21 -18.87 50.28 24.87
N SER A 22 -20.09 49.73 25.13
CA SER A 22 -21.36 50.40 25.50
C SER A 22 -22.42 50.95 24.49
N THR A 23 -23.68 50.58 24.80
CA THR A 23 -24.99 51.31 24.76
C THR A 23 -26.10 51.02 23.71
N SER A 24 -27.25 50.54 24.25
CA SER A 24 -28.68 50.85 23.95
C SER A 24 -29.27 50.38 22.59
N SER A 25 -30.51 49.93 22.38
CA SER A 25 -31.83 49.96 23.07
C SER A 25 -32.78 48.97 22.31
N SER A 26 -33.55 48.07 22.95
CA SER A 26 -34.97 48.13 23.40
C SER A 26 -36.07 47.54 22.46
N ALA A 27 -36.95 46.73 23.08
CA ALA A 27 -38.36 46.34 22.76
C ALA A 27 -38.62 45.19 21.74
N GLY A 28 -39.55 44.25 21.93
CA GLY A 28 -40.59 44.02 22.96
C GLY A 28 -41.07 42.54 22.99
N LEU A 29 -41.46 42.02 24.16
CA LEU A 29 -42.84 41.84 24.68
C LEU A 29 -43.62 40.63 24.15
N TRP A 30 -43.90 39.64 25.01
CA TRP A 30 -45.24 39.09 25.31
C TRP A 30 -45.26 38.60 26.77
N LYS A 31 -46.26 39.05 27.53
CA LYS A 31 -46.57 38.74 28.94
C LYS A 31 -47.73 37.75 28.99
N ALA A 32 -47.76 36.87 30.00
CA ALA A 32 -48.95 36.64 30.84
C ALA A 32 -48.55 35.84 32.11
N ASP A 33 -48.78 36.48 33.25
CA ASP A 33 -48.78 35.98 34.63
C ASP A 33 -50.27 35.82 35.04
N PRO A 34 -50.67 35.13 36.15
CA PRO A 34 -50.57 35.79 37.46
C PRO A 34 -50.57 34.92 38.75
N SER A 35 -49.92 35.46 39.81
CA SER A 35 -50.38 35.57 41.22
C SER A 35 -50.64 34.29 42.06
N ALA A 36 -50.45 34.19 43.38
CA ALA A 36 -49.93 35.05 44.47
C ALA A 36 -49.91 34.23 45.79
N LEU A 37 -49.35 34.86 46.85
CA LEU A 37 -49.30 34.56 48.31
C LEU A 37 -48.07 33.77 48.82
N GLY A 38 -47.30 34.22 49.83
CA GLY A 38 -47.35 35.39 50.76
C GLY A 38 -45.94 35.70 51.31
N LYS A 39 -45.58 36.94 51.69
CA LYS A 39 -45.77 37.63 53.01
C LYS A 39 -45.20 36.79 54.19
N GLN A 40 -44.39 37.26 55.15
CA GLN A 40 -44.09 38.59 55.70
C GLN A 40 -42.92 38.48 56.72
N GLU A 41 -42.14 39.55 56.92
CA GLU A 41 -41.12 39.73 57.96
C GLU A 41 -41.68 39.98 59.38
N SER A 42 -40.75 39.91 60.37
CA SER A 42 -40.76 40.42 61.77
C SER A 42 -41.23 39.44 62.86
N GLY A 43 -40.34 39.04 63.78
CA GLY A 43 -40.23 39.60 65.15
C GLY A 43 -41.00 38.69 66.12
N THR A 44 -40.49 38.17 67.23
CA THR A 44 -39.73 38.81 68.31
C THR A 44 -39.29 37.70 69.28
N SER A 45 -38.22 37.96 70.01
CA SER A 45 -37.67 37.14 71.10
C SER A 45 -38.46 37.24 72.41
N VAL A 46 -38.10 36.30 73.32
CA VAL A 46 -38.16 36.33 74.79
C VAL A 46 -39.28 35.53 75.48
N TYR A 47 -38.89 34.41 76.12
CA TYR A 47 -39.11 34.10 77.55
C TYR A 47 -38.02 33.10 77.99
N SER A 48 -36.95 33.60 78.64
CA SER A 48 -36.59 33.37 80.06
C SER A 48 -36.14 31.94 80.38
N SER A 49 -34.92 31.72 80.88
CA SER A 49 -34.61 32.07 82.26
C SER A 49 -33.15 32.48 82.48
N SER A 50 -32.99 33.57 83.22
CA SER A 50 -31.73 34.07 83.78
C SER A 50 -31.56 33.60 85.22
N SER A 51 -30.34 33.14 85.51
CA SER A 51 -29.53 33.42 86.72
C SER A 51 -30.21 33.66 88.08
N THR A 52 -29.83 32.82 89.04
CA THR A 52 -29.49 33.14 90.45
C THR A 52 -28.85 31.86 91.00
N THR A 53 -27.75 31.80 91.76
CA THR A 53 -27.19 32.69 92.79
C THR A 53 -25.80 32.18 93.19
N SER A 54 -25.04 33.04 93.86
CA SER A 54 -23.69 32.85 94.39
C SER A 54 -23.50 31.78 95.48
N SER A 55 -22.29 31.20 95.48
CA SER A 55 -21.41 30.83 96.62
C SER A 55 -21.97 30.08 97.84
N SER A 56 -21.49 28.84 98.02
CA SER A 56 -21.14 28.23 99.33
C SER A 56 -20.22 27.03 99.05
N TRP A 57 -18.90 27.22 99.08
CA TRP A 57 -17.98 26.82 100.16
C TRP A 57 -17.48 25.36 100.08
N GLU A 58 -16.15 25.28 100.03
CA GLU A 58 -15.30 24.26 100.68
C GLU A 58 -15.33 22.81 100.17
N ARG A 59 -14.32 22.40 99.39
CA ARG A 59 -13.02 21.89 99.90
C ARG A 59 -12.26 21.17 98.80
N GLU A 60 -10.99 21.52 98.72
CA GLU A 60 -9.90 20.68 98.22
C GLU A 60 -10.13 19.21 98.53
N ARG A 61 -10.08 18.36 97.50
CA ARG A 61 -9.54 17.00 97.63
C ARG A 61 -8.87 16.61 96.31
N ARG A 62 -7.55 16.73 96.34
CA ARG A 62 -6.55 16.01 95.55
C ARG A 62 -7.15 14.80 94.82
N PHE A 63 -7.22 14.85 93.50
CA PHE A 63 -7.17 13.64 92.69
C PHE A 63 -5.85 13.63 91.94
N HIS A 64 -5.03 12.65 92.30
CA HIS A 64 -3.66 12.45 91.86
C HIS A 64 -3.52 12.54 90.34
N SER A 65 -2.51 13.28 89.89
CA SER A 65 -1.91 13.15 88.56
C SER A 65 -1.37 11.72 88.40
N VAL A 66 -2.10 10.86 87.71
CA VAL A 66 -1.59 9.55 87.30
C VAL A 66 -0.95 9.73 85.93
N LYS A 67 0.39 9.67 85.89
CA LYS A 67 1.19 9.64 84.67
C LYS A 67 0.84 8.42 83.83
N CYS A 68 0.93 8.54 82.51
CA CYS A 68 0.83 7.44 81.56
C CYS A 68 1.96 6.42 81.84
N GLU A 69 1.67 5.24 82.45
CA GLU A 69 2.35 3.90 82.32
C GLU A 69 1.93 2.87 83.42
N PRO A 70 1.98 1.52 83.19
CA PRO A 70 1.68 0.73 81.97
C PRO A 70 0.77 -0.54 82.25
N PRO A 71 0.42 -1.49 81.32
CA PRO A 71 0.57 -1.59 79.85
C PRO A 71 -0.71 -2.20 79.16
N ASN A 72 -1.86 -1.52 78.98
CA ASN A 72 -2.94 -2.16 78.17
C ASN A 72 -4.13 -1.33 77.61
N SER A 73 -4.12 0.00 77.42
CA SER A 73 -5.37 0.61 76.88
C SER A 73 -5.36 1.87 76.03
N PHE A 74 -4.27 2.64 75.86
CA PHE A 74 -4.31 3.77 74.92
C PHE A 74 -2.93 4.29 74.53
N THR A 75 -2.64 4.38 73.24
CA THR A 75 -1.34 4.86 72.70
C THR A 75 -1.56 5.83 71.54
N CYS A 76 -0.65 6.79 71.39
CA CYS A 76 -0.76 7.90 70.42
C CYS A 76 0.12 7.64 69.19
N PHE A 77 -0.42 7.86 68.00
CA PHE A 77 0.26 7.76 66.71
C PHE A 77 0.82 9.11 66.27
N ASN A 78 1.62 9.10 65.20
CA ASN A 78 2.02 10.30 64.46
C ASN A 78 2.53 11.43 65.37
N GLY A 79 3.48 11.09 66.24
CA GLY A 79 4.12 12.06 67.13
C GLY A 79 3.24 12.63 68.25
N GLY A 80 2.07 12.05 68.49
CA GLY A 80 1.17 12.45 69.57
C GLY A 80 1.70 12.09 70.96
N GLU A 81 1.44 12.94 71.94
CA GLU A 81 1.91 12.76 73.32
C GLU A 81 0.73 12.42 74.26
N CYS A 82 0.88 11.40 75.11
CA CYS A 82 -0.17 11.01 76.06
C CYS A 82 -0.32 12.07 77.17
N VAL A 83 -1.46 12.76 77.20
CA VAL A 83 -1.73 13.81 78.21
C VAL A 83 -2.49 13.24 79.41
N ARG A 84 -3.47 12.36 79.15
CA ARG A 84 -4.30 11.65 80.16
C ARG A 84 -4.63 10.24 79.67
N ARG A 85 -5.16 9.37 80.55
CA ARG A 85 -5.75 8.09 80.11
C ARG A 85 -6.79 8.40 79.02
N GLU A 86 -6.63 7.79 77.85
CA GLU A 86 -7.52 7.92 76.68
C GLU A 86 -7.53 9.29 75.97
N LEU A 87 -6.47 10.10 76.13
CA LEU A 87 -6.33 11.37 75.41
C LEU A 87 -4.89 11.65 74.95
N CYS A 88 -4.74 11.88 73.65
CA CYS A 88 -3.49 12.28 72.99
C CYS A 88 -3.47 13.77 72.63
N ASP A 89 -2.33 14.42 72.81
CA ASP A 89 -2.03 15.72 72.19
C ASP A 89 -1.48 15.48 70.79
N CYS A 90 -2.26 15.87 69.78
CA CYS A 90 -1.94 15.67 68.37
C CYS A 90 -1.32 16.91 67.70
N SER A 91 -0.99 17.95 68.46
CA SER A 91 -0.58 19.25 67.94
C SER A 91 0.72 19.21 67.12
N ARG A 92 1.64 18.29 67.40
CA ARG A 92 2.97 18.22 66.77
C ARG A 92 2.92 18.17 65.24
N PHE A 93 2.05 17.34 64.68
CA PHE A 93 1.83 17.23 63.23
C PHE A 93 0.42 17.61 62.81
N ASN A 94 -0.32 18.30 63.69
CA ASN A 94 -1.72 18.64 63.48
C ASN A 94 -2.58 17.39 63.12
N ALA A 95 -2.27 16.27 63.79
CA ALA A 95 -2.93 15.00 63.55
C ALA A 95 -4.35 15.01 64.11
N THR A 96 -5.21 14.14 63.58
CA THR A 96 -6.63 14.02 63.92
C THR A 96 -6.99 12.62 64.39
N GLY A 97 -8.15 12.50 65.05
CA GLY A 97 -8.63 11.27 65.68
C GLY A 97 -8.21 11.13 67.15
N SER A 98 -8.87 10.23 67.87
CA SER A 98 -8.69 10.06 69.32
C SER A 98 -7.26 9.64 69.70
N ARG A 99 -6.56 8.92 68.81
CA ARG A 99 -5.17 8.47 69.00
C ARG A 99 -4.19 9.16 68.06
N CYS A 100 -4.54 10.30 67.44
CA CYS A 100 -3.73 10.99 66.43
C CYS A 100 -3.44 10.11 65.19
N GLN A 101 -4.40 9.27 64.80
CA GLN A 101 -4.22 8.21 63.81
C GLN A 101 -4.12 8.71 62.35
N THR A 102 -4.60 9.91 62.06
CA THR A 102 -4.60 10.49 60.71
C THR A 102 -3.94 11.86 60.66
N VAL A 103 -3.39 12.24 59.50
CA VAL A 103 -2.83 13.58 59.27
C VAL A 103 -3.35 14.10 57.92
N TYR A 104 -3.84 15.33 57.89
CA TYR A 104 -4.32 15.93 56.64
C TYR A 104 -3.17 16.55 55.85
N ASN A 105 -3.09 16.20 54.57
CA ASN A 105 -2.26 16.94 53.64
C ASN A 105 -3.04 18.18 53.16
N THR A 106 -2.76 19.36 53.72
CA THR A 106 -3.51 20.60 53.42
C THR A 106 -3.03 21.36 52.18
N GLY A 107 -2.20 20.75 51.34
CA GLY A 107 -1.65 21.37 50.13
C GLY A 107 -2.72 21.78 49.10
N ALA A 108 -2.49 22.87 48.36
CA ALA A 108 -3.44 23.40 47.38
C ALA A 108 -3.49 22.61 46.06
N GLU A 109 -2.40 21.95 45.66
CA GLU A 109 -2.24 21.27 44.37
C GLU A 109 -1.86 19.80 44.56
N ARG A 110 -2.80 18.99 45.08
CA ARG A 110 -2.57 17.57 45.46
C ARG A 110 -2.77 16.54 44.34
N ASP A 111 -3.28 16.97 43.18
CA ASP A 111 -3.44 16.24 41.92
C ASP A 111 -4.20 14.89 42.00
N HIS A 112 -5.00 14.67 43.07
CA HIS A 112 -5.81 13.46 43.30
C HIS A 112 -5.06 12.14 43.09
N ILE A 113 -3.86 12.02 43.66
CA ILE A 113 -3.02 10.82 43.56
C ILE A 113 -3.13 10.04 44.87
N CYS A 114 -3.53 8.77 44.80
CA CYS A 114 -3.39 7.86 45.92
C CYS A 114 -1.94 7.37 46.01
N ARG A 115 -1.40 7.35 47.23
CA ARG A 115 -0.02 6.98 47.50
C ARG A 115 0.04 5.88 48.55
N THR A 116 0.91 4.92 48.35
CA THR A 116 1.33 4.03 49.43
C THR A 116 2.80 3.72 49.30
N TRP A 117 3.55 3.80 50.39
CA TRP A 117 5.00 3.63 50.38
C TRP A 117 5.50 2.98 51.67
N GLY A 118 6.76 2.56 51.64
CA GLY A 118 7.25 1.57 52.60
C GLY A 118 6.33 0.35 52.55
N GLN A 119 5.91 -0.13 53.72
CA GLN A 119 4.87 -1.16 53.78
C GLN A 119 3.52 -0.66 54.31
N TYR A 120 3.56 0.42 55.09
CA TYR A 120 2.55 0.74 56.09
C TYR A 120 1.97 2.16 55.97
N HIS A 121 2.44 2.94 55.00
CA HIS A 121 1.97 4.31 54.79
C HIS A 121 0.97 4.36 53.65
N PHE A 122 -0.10 5.11 53.85
CA PHE A 122 -1.15 5.32 52.88
C PHE A 122 -1.57 6.79 52.90
N GLU A 123 -1.79 7.34 51.72
CA GLU A 123 -2.45 8.63 51.50
C GLU A 123 -3.57 8.41 50.47
N THR A 124 -4.80 8.72 50.85
CA THR A 124 -5.99 8.59 49.98
C THR A 124 -5.95 9.59 48.82
N PHE A 125 -6.82 9.41 47.83
CA PHE A 125 -6.97 10.36 46.72
C PHE A 125 -7.29 11.79 47.20
N ASP A 126 -7.96 11.93 48.34
CA ASP A 126 -8.39 13.22 48.87
C ASP A 126 -7.36 13.83 49.83
N GLY A 127 -6.23 13.13 50.07
CA GLY A 127 -5.07 13.62 50.82
C GLY A 127 -5.10 13.30 52.31
N LEU A 128 -5.77 12.21 52.71
CA LEU A 128 -5.79 11.72 54.09
C LEU A 128 -4.66 10.73 54.32
N TYR A 129 -3.66 11.10 55.12
CA TYR A 129 -2.59 10.19 55.51
C TYR A 129 -2.97 9.35 56.73
N TYR A 130 -2.61 8.07 56.69
CA TYR A 130 -2.66 7.19 57.83
C TYR A 130 -1.56 6.11 57.81
N TYR A 131 -1.32 5.52 58.98
CA TYR A 131 -0.36 4.44 59.18
C TYR A 131 -1.09 3.14 59.52
N PHE A 132 -0.77 2.03 58.85
CA PHE A 132 -1.30 0.72 59.21
C PHE A 132 -0.28 -0.39 58.96
N SER A 133 0.09 -1.11 60.02
CA SER A 133 1.09 -2.19 59.99
C SER A 133 0.52 -3.54 59.56
N GLY A 134 -0.24 -3.55 58.46
CA GLY A 134 -0.87 -4.76 57.91
C GLY A 134 0.12 -5.67 57.19
N MET A 135 0.01 -6.98 57.39
CA MET A 135 0.91 -8.01 56.85
C MET A 135 0.27 -8.89 55.75
N SER A 136 -0.87 -8.46 55.21
CA SER A 136 -1.67 -9.24 54.24
C SER A 136 -1.75 -8.58 52.85
N THR A 137 -2.63 -9.10 52.01
CA THR A 137 -3.00 -8.51 50.72
C THR A 137 -4.23 -7.62 50.89
N TYR A 138 -4.13 -6.37 50.44
CA TYR A 138 -5.19 -5.37 50.58
C TYR A 138 -5.54 -4.73 49.24
N VAL A 139 -6.81 -4.35 49.09
CA VAL A 139 -7.34 -3.66 47.91
C VAL A 139 -7.06 -2.17 48.01
N LEU A 140 -6.18 -1.65 47.15
CA LEU A 140 -5.93 -0.20 47.07
C LEU A 140 -7.10 0.50 46.39
N VAL A 141 -7.49 0.01 45.22
CA VAL A 141 -8.57 0.59 44.41
C VAL A 141 -9.36 -0.55 43.76
N ARG A 142 -10.68 -0.43 43.76
CA ARG A 142 -11.61 -1.34 43.12
C ARG A 142 -12.75 -0.54 42.50
N LYS A 143 -13.16 -0.98 41.32
CA LYS A 143 -14.40 -0.56 40.67
C LYS A 143 -15.23 -1.80 40.37
N ASN A 144 -16.37 -1.94 41.05
CA ASN A 144 -17.32 -3.01 40.80
C ASN A 144 -18.47 -2.50 39.93
N GLU A 145 -18.48 -2.86 38.63
CA GLU A 145 -19.62 -2.73 37.72
C GLU A 145 -19.91 -4.09 37.06
N LEU A 146 -21.12 -4.27 36.50
CA LEU A 146 -21.56 -5.51 35.84
C LEU A 146 -21.00 -5.68 34.41
N ASP A 147 -20.18 -4.74 33.92
CA ASP A 147 -19.67 -4.68 32.54
C ASP A 147 -18.14 -4.92 32.46
N GLU A 148 -17.58 -4.93 31.25
CA GLU A 148 -16.14 -5.15 30.92
C GLU A 148 -15.16 -4.13 31.56
N GLN A 149 -15.65 -3.12 32.28
CA GLN A 149 -14.84 -2.03 32.88
C GLN A 149 -14.46 -2.26 34.35
N SER A 150 -14.77 -3.43 34.92
CA SER A 150 -14.39 -3.79 36.29
C SER A 150 -12.89 -4.03 36.43
N PHE A 151 -12.27 -3.45 37.47
CA PHE A 151 -10.87 -3.67 37.80
C PHE A 151 -10.60 -3.61 39.30
N SER A 152 -9.52 -4.28 39.73
CA SER A 152 -9.02 -4.25 41.11
C SER A 152 -7.49 -4.13 41.12
N ILE A 153 -6.98 -3.19 41.91
CA ILE A 153 -5.56 -2.97 42.17
C ILE A 153 -5.29 -3.40 43.61
N GLN A 154 -4.42 -4.38 43.80
CA GLN A 154 -4.11 -4.96 45.09
C GLN A 154 -2.63 -4.80 45.42
N VAL A 155 -2.32 -4.59 46.70
CA VAL A 155 -0.95 -4.54 47.22
C VAL A 155 -0.70 -5.72 48.14
N HIS A 156 0.46 -6.34 47.97
CA HIS A 156 0.89 -7.50 48.74
C HIS A 156 2.03 -7.10 49.68
N ASN A 157 1.75 -7.09 50.98
CA ASN A 157 2.73 -6.80 52.02
C ASN A 157 3.51 -8.08 52.41
N ASP A 158 4.74 -7.90 52.87
CA ASP A 158 5.56 -9.01 53.36
C ASP A 158 5.10 -9.45 54.76
N PRO A 159 4.59 -10.68 54.94
CA PRO A 159 4.15 -11.16 56.24
C PRO A 159 5.31 -11.39 57.23
N GLU A 160 6.56 -11.46 56.75
CA GLU A 160 7.74 -11.72 57.58
C GLU A 160 8.57 -10.45 57.83
N CYS A 161 8.02 -9.27 57.55
CA CYS A 161 8.72 -7.99 57.72
C CYS A 161 9.02 -7.68 59.20
N GLN A 162 10.30 -7.74 59.58
CA GLN A 162 10.77 -7.42 60.95
C GLN A 162 11.78 -6.25 60.99
N SER A 163 12.07 -5.62 59.87
CA SER A 163 13.13 -4.61 59.72
C SER A 163 12.60 -3.33 59.04
N SER A 164 13.47 -2.53 58.39
CA SER A 164 13.03 -1.30 57.72
C SER A 164 11.90 -1.60 56.72
N PRO A 165 10.82 -0.79 56.70
CA PRO A 165 9.68 -1.03 55.81
C PRO A 165 10.03 -0.95 54.32
N TYR A 166 11.19 -0.40 53.97
CA TYR A 166 11.71 -0.31 52.60
C TYR A 166 12.55 -1.52 52.17
N SER A 167 12.94 -2.41 53.09
CA SER A 167 13.70 -3.64 52.77
C SER A 167 12.83 -4.89 52.61
N CYS A 168 11.54 -4.79 52.90
CA CYS A 168 10.60 -5.91 52.86
C CYS A 168 10.06 -6.16 51.45
N LYS A 169 9.69 -7.40 51.14
CA LYS A 169 9.18 -7.76 49.81
C LYS A 169 7.78 -7.19 49.59
N ARG A 170 7.57 -6.46 48.51
CA ARG A 170 6.27 -5.91 48.17
C ARG A 170 6.00 -6.09 46.68
N SER A 171 4.74 -6.34 46.33
CA SER A 171 4.32 -6.45 44.93
C SER A 171 2.91 -5.91 44.76
N VAL A 172 2.55 -5.59 43.52
CA VAL A 172 1.24 -5.05 43.16
C VAL A 172 0.62 -5.97 42.12
N SER A 173 -0.65 -6.32 42.28
CA SER A 173 -1.38 -7.11 41.29
C SER A 173 -2.58 -6.35 40.75
N LEU A 174 -2.80 -6.51 39.45
CA LEU A 174 -3.87 -5.91 38.68
C LEU A 174 -4.78 -7.02 38.16
N PHE A 175 -6.08 -6.85 38.37
CA PHE A 175 -7.12 -7.75 37.91
C PHE A 175 -8.13 -6.97 37.06
N PHE A 176 -8.48 -7.52 35.90
CA PHE A 176 -9.49 -6.96 34.98
C PHE A 176 -10.56 -8.02 34.67
N SER A 177 -11.76 -7.58 34.30
CA SER A 177 -12.87 -8.49 34.01
C SER A 177 -12.53 -9.49 32.90
N GLY A 178 -12.55 -10.79 33.20
CA GLY A 178 -12.26 -11.87 32.24
C GLY A 178 -10.77 -12.13 31.96
N ASP A 179 -9.87 -11.35 32.56
CA ASP A 179 -8.41 -11.49 32.42
C ASP A 179 -7.75 -12.18 33.62
N GLU A 180 -6.54 -12.68 33.41
CA GLU A 180 -5.68 -13.23 34.46
C GLU A 180 -4.82 -12.15 35.14
N GLU A 181 -4.24 -12.48 36.29
CA GLU A 181 -3.40 -11.58 37.10
C GLU A 181 -2.21 -11.02 36.31
N ILE A 182 -2.05 -9.70 36.35
CA ILE A 182 -0.80 -9.01 36.02
C ILE A 182 -0.12 -8.62 37.32
N LYS A 183 1.00 -9.27 37.64
CA LYS A 183 1.76 -9.04 38.87
C LYS A 183 3.02 -8.23 38.59
N LEU A 184 3.14 -7.10 39.28
CA LEU A 184 4.27 -6.18 39.27
C LEU A 184 5.14 -6.47 40.50
N SER A 185 6.33 -7.01 40.26
CA SER A 185 7.32 -7.30 41.31
C SER A 185 8.71 -6.84 40.86
N SER A 186 9.78 -7.58 41.15
CA SER A 186 11.09 -7.36 40.52
C SER A 186 11.03 -7.56 39.00
N GLU A 187 10.15 -8.45 38.55
CA GLU A 187 9.79 -8.68 37.15
C GLU A 187 8.26 -8.59 36.99
N VAL A 188 7.81 -8.26 35.78
CA VAL A 188 6.39 -8.27 35.44
C VAL A 188 6.01 -9.65 34.91
N THR A 189 5.01 -10.26 35.54
CA THR A 189 4.48 -11.56 35.13
C THR A 189 3.02 -11.46 34.72
N TYR A 190 2.65 -12.12 33.62
CA TYR A 190 1.26 -12.31 33.17
C TYR A 190 1.03 -13.81 32.95
N ARG A 191 -0.02 -14.36 33.55
CA ARG A 191 -0.29 -15.82 33.57
C ARG A 191 0.87 -16.66 34.15
N GLY A 192 1.60 -16.09 35.10
CA GLY A 192 2.80 -16.70 35.68
C GLY A 192 4.04 -16.71 34.77
N LEU A 193 3.98 -16.13 33.56
CA LEU A 193 5.10 -16.02 32.63
C LEU A 193 5.71 -14.62 32.67
N GLY A 194 7.04 -14.53 32.66
CA GLY A 194 7.75 -13.25 32.59
C GLY A 194 7.53 -12.55 31.25
N VAL A 195 7.25 -11.25 31.30
CA VAL A 195 6.96 -10.41 30.14
C VAL A 195 8.11 -9.44 29.89
N LYS A 196 8.54 -9.32 28.63
CA LYS A 196 9.53 -8.32 28.22
C LYS A 196 8.82 -6.99 27.96
N LEU A 197 9.26 -5.92 28.62
CA LEU A 197 8.69 -4.58 28.47
C LEU A 197 9.42 -3.77 27.37
N PRO A 198 8.74 -2.83 26.67
CA PRO A 198 7.33 -2.47 26.81
C PRO A 198 6.38 -3.52 26.22
N GLN A 199 5.18 -3.66 26.80
CA GLN A 199 4.17 -4.62 26.38
C GLN A 199 2.76 -4.04 26.51
N VAL A 200 1.88 -4.37 25.56
CA VAL A 200 0.44 -4.13 25.67
C VAL A 200 -0.28 -5.45 25.97
N ILE A 201 -1.14 -5.44 26.99
CA ILE A 201 -1.99 -6.56 27.40
C ILE A 201 -3.43 -6.02 27.52
N GLY A 202 -4.32 -6.41 26.61
CA GLY A 202 -5.67 -5.84 26.55
C GLY A 202 -5.62 -4.32 26.39
N ASN A 203 -6.31 -3.59 27.28
CA ASN A 203 -6.33 -2.12 27.32
C ASN A 203 -5.22 -1.51 28.22
N VAL A 204 -4.21 -2.29 28.58
CA VAL A 204 -3.14 -1.91 29.50
C VAL A 204 -1.81 -1.84 28.78
N HIS A 205 -1.17 -0.67 28.81
CA HIS A 205 0.20 -0.46 28.34
C HIS A 205 1.16 -0.48 29.53
N ILE A 206 2.16 -1.37 29.50
CA ILE A 206 3.14 -1.56 30.56
C ILE A 206 4.53 -1.23 30.02
N GLN A 207 5.25 -0.33 30.67
CA GLN A 207 6.60 0.06 30.29
C GLN A 207 7.50 0.27 31.50
N LYS A 208 8.82 0.25 31.27
CA LYS A 208 9.81 0.56 32.30
C LYS A 208 10.42 1.94 32.03
N LEU A 209 10.43 2.81 33.03
CA LEU A 209 11.01 4.15 32.94
C LEU A 209 11.79 4.47 34.21
N ALA A 210 13.10 4.75 34.09
CA ALA A 210 13.94 5.19 35.21
C ALA A 210 13.92 4.26 36.46
N GLY A 211 13.69 2.96 36.25
CA GLY A 211 13.54 1.96 37.31
C GLY A 211 12.10 1.68 37.72
N TYR A 212 11.16 2.55 37.37
CA TYR A 212 9.73 2.36 37.61
C TYR A 212 9.09 1.41 36.60
N ILE A 213 8.09 0.67 37.05
CA ILE A 213 7.11 0.02 36.18
C ILE A 213 5.90 0.94 36.09
N LEU A 214 5.66 1.48 34.89
CA LEU A 214 4.52 2.32 34.58
C LEU A 214 3.45 1.48 33.91
N VAL A 215 2.24 1.58 34.43
CA VAL A 215 1.04 0.92 33.91
C VAL A 215 0.03 1.99 33.54
N ARG A 216 -0.32 2.06 32.26
CA ARG A 216 -1.33 2.97 31.76
C ARG A 216 -2.52 2.19 31.24
N HIS A 217 -3.66 2.32 31.90
CA HIS A 217 -4.92 1.84 31.38
C HIS A 217 -5.48 2.88 30.41
N GLN A 218 -5.95 2.45 29.24
CA GLN A 218 -6.39 3.35 28.17
C GLN A 218 -7.43 4.39 28.60
N TYR A 219 -8.29 4.05 29.57
CA TYR A 219 -9.43 4.89 29.97
C TYR A 219 -9.54 5.20 31.48
N ALA A 220 -8.74 4.57 32.35
CA ALA A 220 -9.08 4.53 33.78
C ALA A 220 -8.03 5.16 34.70
N PHE A 221 -6.77 4.75 34.58
CA PHE A 221 -5.74 5.19 35.51
C PHE A 221 -4.34 5.08 34.94
N THR A 222 -3.42 5.81 35.59
CA THR A 222 -1.98 5.62 35.47
C THR A 222 -1.44 5.19 36.83
N LEU A 223 -0.66 4.11 36.85
CA LEU A 223 0.01 3.58 38.03
C LEU A 223 1.52 3.60 37.83
N ALA A 224 2.26 4.09 38.83
CA ALA A 224 3.71 3.99 38.89
C ALA A 224 4.14 3.18 40.11
N TRP A 225 4.90 2.11 39.86
CA TRP A 225 5.51 1.28 40.89
C TRP A 225 7.03 1.49 40.88
N ASP A 226 7.62 1.87 42.01
CA ASP A 226 9.04 2.22 42.09
C ASP A 226 10.00 1.01 42.13
N GLY A 227 9.46 -0.21 42.02
CA GLY A 227 10.24 -1.44 42.06
C GLY A 227 10.59 -1.92 43.47
N ILE A 228 10.29 -1.13 44.51
CA ILE A 228 10.75 -1.39 45.88
C ILE A 228 9.55 -1.42 46.84
N SER A 229 8.87 -0.29 47.01
CA SER A 229 7.88 -0.09 48.07
C SER A 229 6.73 0.85 47.70
N ALA A 230 6.99 1.84 46.83
CA ALA A 230 6.07 2.94 46.60
C ALA A 230 5.19 2.72 45.36
N VAL A 231 3.89 2.89 45.54
CA VAL A 231 2.85 2.83 44.50
C VAL A 231 2.15 4.19 44.44
N TYR A 232 2.04 4.74 43.23
CA TYR A 232 1.30 5.96 42.95
C TYR A 232 0.21 5.65 41.93
N ILE A 233 -1.03 6.04 42.23
CA ILE A 233 -2.17 5.80 41.36
C ILE A 233 -2.86 7.13 41.10
N LYS A 234 -3.00 7.50 39.83
CA LYS A 234 -3.78 8.66 39.39
C LYS A 234 -4.94 8.18 38.52
N MET A 235 -6.16 8.52 38.93
CA MET A 235 -7.36 8.18 38.18
C MET A 235 -7.62 9.21 37.08
N THR A 236 -8.27 8.79 36.00
CA THR A 236 -8.84 9.73 35.02
C THR A 236 -10.00 10.51 35.65
N PRO A 237 -10.28 11.75 35.19
CA PRO A 237 -11.39 12.55 35.72
C PRO A 237 -12.77 11.86 35.69
N ASP A 238 -12.98 10.93 34.75
CA ASP A 238 -14.23 10.16 34.61
C ASP A 238 -14.51 9.22 35.80
N TYR A 239 -13.51 8.96 36.65
CA TYR A 239 -13.59 8.06 37.81
C TYR A 239 -13.70 8.80 39.16
N LEU A 240 -13.93 10.11 39.15
CA LEU A 240 -14.29 10.86 40.36
C LEU A 240 -15.53 10.24 41.03
N SER A 241 -15.45 10.02 42.34
CA SER A 241 -16.51 9.41 43.17
C SER A 241 -16.91 7.98 42.78
N LYS A 242 -16.09 7.27 41.98
CA LYS A 242 -16.38 5.90 41.52
C LYS A 242 -15.42 4.85 42.10
N THR A 243 -14.40 5.26 42.85
CA THR A 243 -13.40 4.35 43.42
C THR A 243 -13.82 3.86 44.80
N HIS A 244 -13.40 2.66 45.15
CA HIS A 244 -13.52 2.13 46.51
C HIS A 244 -12.23 1.39 46.88
N GLY A 245 -11.87 1.33 48.17
CA GLY A 245 -10.66 0.67 48.64
C GLY A 245 -9.90 1.52 49.64
N LEU A 246 -8.66 1.13 49.95
CA LEU A 246 -7.79 1.87 50.86
C LEU A 246 -7.43 3.28 50.38
N CYS A 247 -7.55 3.55 49.08
CA CYS A 247 -7.35 4.88 48.52
C CYS A 247 -8.53 5.84 48.70
N GLY A 248 -9.63 5.41 49.33
CA GLY A 248 -10.82 6.24 49.52
C GLY A 248 -11.70 6.34 48.27
N ASN A 249 -12.64 7.28 48.28
CA ASN A 249 -13.71 7.37 47.29
C ASN A 249 -13.47 8.42 46.17
N ASN A 250 -12.39 9.21 46.29
CA ASN A 250 -11.95 10.20 45.29
C ASN A 250 -13.04 11.26 44.99
N ASN A 251 -13.58 11.92 46.02
CA ASN A 251 -14.61 12.96 45.89
C ASN A 251 -14.17 14.34 46.44
N ALA A 252 -12.90 14.46 46.84
CA ALA A 252 -12.29 15.60 47.51
C ALA A 252 -12.80 15.88 48.95
N VAL A 253 -13.39 14.90 49.62
CA VAL A 253 -13.94 15.01 51.00
C VAL A 253 -13.19 14.09 51.95
N LEU A 254 -12.19 14.64 52.62
CA LEU A 254 -11.33 13.91 53.58
C LEU A 254 -12.08 13.13 54.68
N GLN A 255 -13.30 13.55 55.05
CA GLN A 255 -14.03 12.96 56.18
C GLN A 255 -14.78 11.67 55.82
N ASP A 256 -14.96 11.35 54.53
CA ASP A 256 -15.73 10.18 54.08
C ASP A 256 -14.89 9.12 53.36
N ASP A 257 -13.56 9.21 53.49
CA ASP A 257 -12.62 8.27 52.87
C ASP A 257 -12.63 6.87 53.52
N PHE A 258 -12.92 6.78 54.83
CA PHE A 258 -12.87 5.53 55.59
C PHE A 258 -14.17 4.74 55.54
N VAL A 259 -14.59 4.38 54.32
CA VAL A 259 -15.72 3.48 54.07
C VAL A 259 -15.22 2.04 53.94
N THR A 260 -15.70 1.16 54.82
CA THR A 260 -15.37 -0.27 54.80
C THR A 260 -15.87 -0.96 53.53
N SER A 261 -15.35 -2.16 53.24
CA SER A 261 -15.78 -2.97 52.08
C SER A 261 -17.27 -3.33 52.07
N TYR A 262 -17.93 -3.28 53.22
CA TYR A 262 -19.37 -3.49 53.40
C TYR A 262 -20.17 -2.18 53.56
N GLY A 263 -19.56 -1.02 53.26
CA GLY A 263 -20.24 0.26 53.11
C GLY A 263 -20.46 1.05 54.40
N LYS A 264 -19.76 0.74 55.50
CA LYS A 264 -19.85 1.48 56.77
C LYS A 264 -18.75 2.54 56.84
N LEU A 265 -19.12 3.81 57.10
CA LEU A 265 -18.15 4.85 57.47
C LEU A 265 -17.67 4.63 58.91
N THR A 266 -16.36 4.63 59.14
CA THR A 266 -15.75 4.40 60.46
C THR A 266 -14.57 5.34 60.72
N GLU A 267 -14.32 5.65 61.99
CA GLU A 267 -13.11 6.36 62.43
C GLU A 267 -12.00 5.40 62.90
N ASP A 268 -12.30 4.09 62.97
CA ASP A 268 -11.37 3.03 63.33
C ASP A 268 -10.62 2.55 62.09
N ILE A 269 -9.34 2.91 62.01
CA ILE A 269 -8.45 2.53 60.90
C ILE A 269 -8.31 1.02 60.79
N VAL A 270 -8.32 0.30 61.92
CA VAL A 270 -8.17 -1.16 61.91
C VAL A 270 -9.39 -1.80 61.27
N GLU A 271 -10.59 -1.37 61.66
CA GLU A 271 -11.84 -1.83 61.06
C GLU A 271 -11.88 -1.50 59.55
N PHE A 272 -11.49 -0.28 59.18
CA PHE A 272 -11.43 0.15 57.79
C PHE A 272 -10.49 -0.73 56.96
N VAL A 273 -9.21 -0.85 57.35
CA VAL A 273 -8.21 -1.53 56.53
C VAL A 273 -8.45 -3.03 56.46
N GLU A 274 -8.80 -3.68 57.57
CA GLU A 274 -9.03 -5.12 57.60
C GLU A 274 -10.29 -5.53 56.83
N SER A 275 -11.26 -4.62 56.66
CA SER A 275 -12.41 -4.88 55.79
C SER A 275 -12.02 -5.06 54.32
N TRP A 276 -10.90 -4.48 53.88
CA TRP A 276 -10.40 -4.49 52.49
C TRP A 276 -9.34 -5.56 52.22
N ARG A 277 -9.26 -6.60 53.07
CA ARG A 277 -8.34 -7.74 52.93
C ARG A 277 -8.93 -8.84 52.02
N GLU A 278 -8.15 -9.34 51.06
CA GLU A 278 -8.63 -10.33 50.07
C GLU A 278 -8.20 -11.78 50.34
N ASN A 279 -6.94 -12.00 50.75
CA ASN A 279 -6.37 -13.34 50.90
C ASN A 279 -5.68 -13.49 52.26
N PRO A 280 -6.31 -14.11 53.28
CA PRO A 280 -5.61 -14.53 54.48
C PRO A 280 -4.66 -15.70 54.16
N PRO A 281 -3.46 -15.80 54.80
CA PRO A 281 -2.59 -16.95 54.63
C PRO A 281 -3.35 -18.26 54.94
N GLN A 282 -3.15 -19.31 54.13
CA GLN A 282 -3.82 -20.60 54.35
C GLN A 282 -3.47 -21.19 55.74
N GLY A 283 -4.42 -21.09 56.66
CA GLY A 283 -4.39 -21.59 58.02
C GLY A 283 -5.59 -21.03 58.77
N ALA A 284 -6.35 -21.87 59.49
CA ALA A 284 -7.59 -21.45 60.15
C ALA A 284 -7.42 -20.20 61.03
N PRO A 285 -8.43 -19.30 61.12
CA PRO A 285 -8.34 -18.13 61.98
C PRO A 285 -8.30 -18.59 63.45
N LYS A 286 -7.27 -18.20 64.19
CA LYS A 286 -7.33 -18.24 65.65
C LYS A 286 -8.13 -17.03 66.11
N GLU A 287 -9.27 -17.27 66.74
CA GLU A 287 -10.20 -16.28 67.33
C GLU A 287 -9.64 -15.52 68.55
N GLU A 288 -8.31 -15.42 68.75
CA GLU A 288 -7.75 -14.90 70.02
C GLU A 288 -6.52 -13.96 69.91
N ASP A 289 -6.12 -13.48 68.73
CA ASP A 289 -5.16 -12.38 68.69
C ASP A 289 -5.91 -11.06 68.48
N SER A 290 -6.24 -10.38 69.58
CA SER A 290 -6.41 -8.94 69.55
C SER A 290 -5.13 -8.37 68.95
N PHE A 291 -5.13 -8.02 67.67
CA PHE A 291 -4.02 -7.32 67.05
C PHE A 291 -3.81 -6.02 67.84
N ASN A 292 -2.79 -6.02 68.69
CA ASN A 292 -2.33 -4.83 69.40
C ASN A 292 -1.78 -3.88 68.33
N TYR A 293 -2.68 -3.06 67.78
CA TYR A 293 -2.34 -1.97 66.87
C TYR A 293 -1.58 -0.90 67.68
N GLU A 294 -0.26 -1.08 67.73
CA GLU A 294 0.69 -0.27 68.49
C GLU A 294 1.45 0.70 67.57
N PRO A 295 1.69 1.96 68.02
CA PRO A 295 2.47 2.91 67.26
C PRO A 295 3.97 2.52 67.25
N PRO A 296 4.68 2.69 66.12
CA PRO A 296 6.09 2.26 65.99
C PRO A 296 7.05 2.84 67.02
N CYS A 297 6.78 4.06 67.48
CA CYS A 297 7.63 4.75 68.44
C CYS A 297 7.32 4.41 69.91
N LEU A 298 6.37 3.52 70.19
CA LEU A 298 5.90 3.23 71.55
C LEU A 298 7.03 2.78 72.49
N MET A 299 7.95 1.96 72.00
CA MET A 299 9.05 1.37 72.78
C MET A 299 10.33 2.21 72.74
N GLN A 300 10.31 3.39 72.10
CA GLN A 300 11.51 4.22 71.92
C GLN A 300 11.82 5.06 73.17
N SER A 301 13.10 5.19 73.49
CA SER A 301 13.53 6.08 74.58
C SER A 301 13.31 7.56 74.19
N GLN A 302 13.05 8.42 75.18
CA GLN A 302 12.87 9.86 74.95
C GLN A 302 14.06 10.50 74.19
N GLY A 303 15.29 10.07 74.47
CA GLY A 303 16.49 10.58 73.79
C GLY A 303 16.59 10.14 72.33
N SER A 304 16.23 8.88 72.03
CA SER A 304 16.15 8.38 70.64
C SER A 304 15.07 9.12 69.85
N LEU A 305 13.91 9.34 70.47
CA LEU A 305 12.77 9.99 69.83
C LEU A 305 13.04 11.47 69.50
N GLN A 306 13.76 12.20 70.36
CA GLN A 306 14.21 13.56 70.05
C GLN A 306 15.13 13.62 68.82
N LYS A 307 16.02 12.63 68.66
CA LYS A 307 16.88 12.52 67.48
C LYS A 307 16.06 12.26 66.21
N VAL A 308 15.08 11.37 66.28
CA VAL A 308 14.14 11.10 65.18
C VAL A 308 13.41 12.39 64.75
N TYR A 309 12.83 13.13 65.69
CA TYR A 309 12.17 14.39 65.38
C TYR A 309 13.11 15.42 64.76
N ALA A 310 14.33 15.55 65.27
CA ALA A 310 15.31 16.45 64.70
C ALA A 310 15.64 16.12 63.23
N LEU A 311 15.74 14.83 62.89
CA LEU A 311 15.97 14.38 61.51
C LEU A 311 14.76 14.66 60.60
N CYS A 312 13.53 14.39 61.07
CA CYS A 312 12.33 14.60 60.27
C CYS A 312 11.95 16.09 60.12
N ASN A 313 12.31 16.93 61.10
CA ASN A 313 12.17 18.40 61.02
C ASN A 313 12.99 19.03 59.89
N THR A 314 13.90 18.28 59.24
CA THR A 314 14.59 18.73 58.02
C THR A 314 13.62 19.15 56.92
N LEU A 315 12.43 18.52 56.85
CA LEU A 315 11.39 18.87 55.88
C LEU A 315 10.81 20.29 56.05
N LEU A 316 11.06 20.94 57.19
CA LEU A 316 10.62 22.32 57.46
C LEU A 316 11.58 23.39 56.92
N TRP A 317 12.75 23.00 56.41
CA TRP A 317 13.83 23.93 56.05
C TRP A 317 14.21 23.80 54.56
N PRO A 318 14.94 24.79 53.98
CA PRO A 318 15.49 24.67 52.64
C PRO A 318 16.34 23.40 52.48
N PRO A 319 16.22 22.66 51.36
CA PRO A 319 15.53 23.04 50.12
C PRO A 319 14.02 22.78 50.08
N PHE A 320 13.44 22.10 51.07
CA PHE A 320 12.04 21.61 51.07
C PHE A 320 10.99 22.70 51.31
N GLU A 321 11.35 23.80 51.97
CA GLU A 321 10.48 24.95 52.25
C GLU A 321 9.75 25.49 51.00
N GLN A 322 10.40 25.41 49.83
CA GLN A 322 9.83 25.87 48.55
C GLN A 322 8.55 25.13 48.12
N CYS A 323 8.28 23.96 48.72
CA CYS A 323 7.12 23.13 48.38
C CYS A 323 5.93 23.30 49.33
N HIS A 324 6.10 23.98 50.47
CA HIS A 324 5.11 24.00 51.56
C HIS A 324 3.75 24.58 51.12
N ASP A 325 3.75 25.49 50.15
CA ASP A 325 2.53 26.09 49.59
C ASP A 325 1.69 25.07 48.77
N TYR A 326 2.32 24.01 48.26
CA TYR A 326 1.71 23.03 47.35
C TYR A 326 1.44 21.69 48.02
N VAL A 327 2.36 21.24 48.90
CA VAL A 327 2.29 19.97 49.62
C VAL A 327 2.67 20.19 51.09
N SER A 328 1.77 19.79 52.00
CA SER A 328 2.03 19.91 53.44
C SER A 328 3.17 18.97 53.88
N PRO A 329 4.18 19.45 54.63
CA PRO A 329 5.25 18.59 55.13
C PRO A 329 4.79 17.68 56.28
N LEU A 330 3.68 17.97 56.96
CA LEU A 330 3.29 17.31 58.21
C LEU A 330 3.01 15.79 58.06
N PRO A 331 2.26 15.31 57.05
CA PRO A 331 2.08 13.87 56.83
C PRO A 331 3.40 13.12 56.61
N PHE A 332 4.32 13.74 55.87
CA PHE A 332 5.63 13.15 55.55
C PHE A 332 6.60 13.19 56.73
N MET A 333 6.48 14.19 57.61
CA MET A 333 7.18 14.22 58.89
C MET A 333 6.66 13.13 59.84
N ALA A 334 5.35 12.88 59.84
CA ALA A 334 4.74 11.78 60.58
C ALA A 334 5.21 10.42 60.06
N SER A 335 5.20 10.19 58.74
CA SER A 335 5.72 8.95 58.15
C SER A 335 7.22 8.77 58.41
N CYS A 336 8.04 9.82 58.23
CA CYS A 336 9.46 9.81 58.57
C CYS A 336 9.69 9.38 60.03
N THR A 337 8.90 9.91 60.96
CA THR A 337 9.02 9.56 62.38
C THR A 337 8.73 8.07 62.59
N ASN A 338 7.63 7.57 62.02
CA ASN A 338 7.24 6.16 62.10
C ASN A 338 8.34 5.25 61.52
N ASP A 339 8.86 5.58 60.34
CA ASP A 339 9.94 4.85 59.65
C ASP A 339 11.24 4.77 60.46
N LEU A 340 11.69 5.89 61.04
CA LEU A 340 12.94 5.94 61.82
C LEU A 340 12.82 5.25 63.17
N CYS A 341 11.61 5.17 63.73
CA CYS A 341 11.33 4.38 64.92
C CYS A 341 11.41 2.87 64.68
N MET A 342 11.10 2.40 63.46
CA MET A 342 11.22 0.98 63.08
C MET A 342 12.66 0.59 62.65
N SER A 343 13.41 1.53 62.09
CA SER A 343 14.73 1.28 61.48
C SER A 343 15.92 1.68 62.34
N ALA A 344 15.70 1.98 63.62
CA ALA A 344 16.75 2.46 64.55
C ALA A 344 17.52 3.71 64.03
N SER A 345 16.82 4.61 63.34
CA SER A 345 17.37 5.85 62.77
C SER A 345 18.47 5.65 61.71
N ASP A 346 18.30 4.67 60.82
CA ASP A 346 19.17 4.43 59.66
C ASP A 346 19.09 5.57 58.61
N ASN A 347 20.24 5.89 58.00
CA ASN A 347 20.36 6.94 57.01
C ASN A 347 19.63 6.60 55.69
N ALA A 348 19.62 5.34 55.27
CA ALA A 348 18.95 4.96 54.03
C ALA A 348 17.43 5.16 54.15
N THR A 349 16.86 4.75 55.28
CA THR A 349 15.45 4.95 55.63
C THR A 349 15.10 6.45 55.72
N TRP A 350 15.97 7.27 56.30
CA TRP A 350 15.80 8.73 56.33
C TRP A 350 15.78 9.33 54.91
N CYS A 351 16.72 8.96 54.04
CA CYS A 351 16.76 9.44 52.66
C CYS A 351 15.52 9.01 51.85
N ARG A 352 14.96 7.82 52.12
CA ARG A 352 13.70 7.37 51.53
C ARG A 352 12.52 8.22 51.99
N ALA A 353 12.41 8.50 53.28
CA ALA A 353 11.36 9.38 53.80
C ALA A 353 11.42 10.80 53.20
N LEU A 354 12.62 11.37 53.01
CA LEU A 354 12.79 12.65 52.32
C LEU A 354 12.42 12.57 50.82
N THR A 355 12.72 11.43 50.19
CA THR A 355 12.39 11.18 48.77
C THR A 355 10.88 11.19 48.55
N GLU A 356 10.08 10.63 49.46
CA GLU A 356 8.61 10.62 49.33
C GLU A 356 8.00 12.03 49.32
N TYR A 357 8.53 12.94 50.15
CA TYR A 357 8.12 14.35 50.11
C TYR A 357 8.54 15.03 48.81
N ALA A 358 9.78 14.79 48.35
CA ALA A 358 10.26 15.33 47.08
C ALA A 358 9.43 14.84 45.88
N ARG A 359 9.00 13.56 45.89
CA ARG A 359 8.11 12.98 44.87
C ARG A 359 6.73 13.59 44.90
N ALA A 360 6.14 13.77 46.08
CA ALA A 360 4.87 14.47 46.22
C ALA A 360 4.95 15.90 45.68
N CYS A 361 6.06 16.58 45.92
CA CYS A 361 6.33 17.91 45.37
C CYS A 361 6.46 17.92 43.84
N ALA A 362 7.16 16.94 43.27
CA ALA A 362 7.28 16.78 41.82
C ALA A 362 5.92 16.50 41.16
N HIS A 363 5.08 15.67 41.79
CA HIS A 363 3.71 15.41 41.35
C HIS A 363 2.81 16.66 41.44
N ALA A 364 3.07 17.58 42.36
CA ALA A 364 2.43 18.90 42.40
C ALA A 364 3.01 19.89 41.35
N GLY A 365 3.86 19.42 40.43
CA GLY A 365 4.48 20.24 39.39
C GLY A 365 5.63 21.14 39.87
N LYS A 366 6.17 20.89 41.07
CA LYS A 366 7.24 21.69 41.70
C LYS A 366 8.46 20.83 42.09
N PRO A 367 9.14 20.16 41.14
CA PRO A 367 10.26 19.29 41.47
C PRO A 367 11.40 20.04 42.18
N LEU A 368 11.85 19.49 43.30
CA LEU A 368 12.93 20.06 44.12
C LEU A 368 14.31 19.74 43.52
N HIS A 369 14.69 20.43 42.45
CA HIS A 369 15.94 20.13 41.74
C HIS A 369 17.17 20.12 42.66
N ARG A 370 17.95 19.03 42.57
CA ARG A 370 19.24 18.84 43.27
C ARG A 370 19.17 18.85 44.80
N TRP A 371 18.00 18.63 45.42
CA TRP A 371 17.88 18.60 46.89
C TRP A 371 18.85 17.58 47.54
N ARG A 372 19.11 16.44 46.88
CA ARG A 372 20.05 15.40 47.33
C ARG A 372 21.47 15.91 47.50
N THR A 373 21.89 16.95 46.77
CA THR A 373 23.25 17.51 46.90
C THR A 373 23.51 18.20 48.24
N HIS A 374 22.44 18.62 48.93
CA HIS A 374 22.51 19.17 50.28
C HIS A 374 22.76 18.09 51.35
N PHE A 375 22.53 16.82 51.02
CA PHE A 375 22.64 15.69 51.94
C PHE A 375 23.46 14.56 51.27
N GLN A 376 24.78 14.55 51.49
CA GLN A 376 25.71 13.64 50.81
C GLN A 376 25.32 12.15 50.92
N GLN A 377 24.73 11.74 52.04
CA GLN A 377 24.23 10.38 52.28
C GLN A 377 23.01 9.99 51.42
N CYS A 378 22.34 10.95 50.78
CA CYS A 378 21.17 10.72 49.92
C CYS A 378 21.49 10.86 48.42
N VAL A 379 22.75 11.09 48.04
CA VAL A 379 23.16 11.19 46.63
C VAL A 379 23.04 9.82 45.95
N ILE A 380 22.40 9.81 44.77
CA ILE A 380 22.25 8.61 43.94
C ILE A 380 23.22 8.69 42.77
N THR A 381 24.00 7.63 42.58
CA THR A 381 24.95 7.49 41.46
C THR A 381 24.29 6.66 40.35
N CYS A 382 24.23 7.22 39.15
CA CYS A 382 23.76 6.52 37.95
C CYS A 382 24.94 5.97 37.13
N ASP A 383 24.65 5.05 36.22
CA ASP A 383 25.64 4.59 35.22
C ASP A 383 26.12 5.77 34.35
N GLU A 384 27.33 5.68 33.79
CA GLU A 384 28.05 6.80 33.15
C GLU A 384 27.26 7.56 32.05
N GLN A 385 26.30 6.90 31.38
CA GLN A 385 25.48 7.50 30.32
C GLN A 385 24.20 8.19 30.83
N PHE A 386 23.85 8.03 32.11
CA PHE A 386 22.61 8.55 32.69
C PHE A 386 22.89 9.58 33.79
N THR A 387 21.94 10.48 33.99
CA THR A 387 21.95 11.46 35.07
C THR A 387 20.71 11.30 35.92
N TYR A 388 20.85 11.51 37.23
CA TYR A 388 19.73 11.42 38.15
C TYR A 388 18.84 12.66 38.01
N ASN A 389 17.56 12.45 37.71
CA ASN A 389 16.56 13.49 37.52
C ASN A 389 15.46 13.35 38.59
N GLU A 390 15.05 14.50 39.14
CA GLU A 390 13.99 14.58 40.16
C GLU A 390 12.57 14.45 39.57
N CYS A 391 12.44 14.62 38.25
CA CYS A 391 11.17 14.61 37.55
C CYS A 391 11.40 14.33 36.07
N ILE A 392 11.21 13.08 35.68
CA ILE A 392 11.24 12.56 34.32
C ILE A 392 9.79 12.39 33.89
N ASN A 393 9.39 13.05 32.82
CA ASN A 393 8.01 12.98 32.31
C ASN A 393 7.62 11.50 32.07
N CYS A 394 6.46 11.06 32.60
CA CYS A 394 5.95 9.70 32.41
C CYS A 394 5.63 9.36 30.95
N CYS A 395 5.49 10.41 30.12
CA CYS A 395 5.47 10.35 28.67
C CYS A 395 6.69 11.07 28.08
N PRO A 396 7.87 10.42 28.09
CA PRO A 396 9.06 11.00 27.49
C PRO A 396 8.94 11.05 25.96
N VAL A 397 9.65 11.99 25.34
CA VAL A 397 9.79 12.03 23.88
C VAL A 397 10.55 10.78 23.44
N SER A 398 10.00 10.02 22.49
CA SER A 398 10.64 8.87 21.83
C SER A 398 10.96 9.19 20.38
N CYS A 399 11.82 8.37 19.75
CA CYS A 399 12.12 8.51 18.32
C CYS A 399 10.89 8.21 17.43
N GLN A 400 9.97 7.36 17.92
CA GLN A 400 8.73 6.99 17.25
C GLN A 400 7.58 7.89 17.72
N GLN A 401 7.51 9.10 17.21
CA GLN A 401 6.53 10.07 17.68
C GLN A 401 5.09 9.73 17.23
N LYS A 402 4.40 8.87 18.01
CA LYS A 402 2.93 8.74 18.09
C LYS A 402 2.50 8.21 19.47
N THR A 403 2.38 9.11 20.43
CA THR A 403 1.46 8.91 21.57
C THR A 403 0.97 10.28 22.04
N GLN A 404 -0.33 10.55 21.86
CA GLN A 404 -0.98 11.64 22.56
C GLN A 404 -1.08 11.25 24.03
N CYS A 405 -0.22 11.85 24.84
CA CYS A 405 -0.30 11.75 26.29
C CYS A 405 -1.35 12.76 26.75
N ILE A 406 -2.61 12.28 26.76
CA ILE A 406 -3.78 13.03 27.22
C ILE A 406 -3.69 13.16 28.75
N ASP A 407 -4.23 14.26 29.29
CA ASP A 407 -4.16 14.85 30.66
C ASP A 407 -4.47 13.95 31.88
N SER A 408 -4.42 12.62 31.75
CA SER A 408 -4.70 11.61 32.79
C SER A 408 -3.47 10.85 33.31
N GLU A 409 -2.26 11.32 32.99
CA GLU A 409 -1.01 10.70 33.42
C GLU A 409 -0.47 11.30 34.72
N LEU A 410 0.29 10.48 35.46
CA LEU A 410 1.19 10.97 36.49
C LEU A 410 2.19 11.96 35.85
N PRO A 411 2.42 13.15 36.41
CA PRO A 411 3.25 14.17 35.75
C PRO A 411 4.68 13.71 35.46
N CYS A 412 5.33 13.06 36.43
CA CYS A 412 6.68 12.55 36.29
C CYS A 412 7.07 11.55 37.39
N VAL A 413 8.20 10.87 37.20
CA VAL A 413 8.88 10.02 38.19
C VAL A 413 10.34 10.43 38.34
N ASP A 414 10.96 10.18 39.49
CA ASP A 414 12.40 10.42 39.70
C ASP A 414 13.25 9.21 39.23
N GLY A 415 14.54 9.39 38.97
CA GLY A 415 15.44 8.27 38.66
C GLY A 415 16.56 8.60 37.68
N CYS A 416 17.29 7.57 37.27
CA CYS A 416 18.36 7.70 36.27
C CYS A 416 17.76 7.73 34.86
N TYR A 417 18.05 8.80 34.12
CA TYR A 417 17.54 9.01 32.76
C TYR A 417 18.56 9.74 31.89
N CYS A 418 18.25 9.89 30.61
CA CYS A 418 19.10 10.59 29.69
C CYS A 418 19.33 12.07 30.09
N PRO A 419 20.55 12.59 29.86
CA PRO A 419 20.83 14.00 29.99
C PRO A 419 19.91 14.86 29.12
N ASP A 420 19.74 16.13 29.52
CA ASP A 420 18.93 17.09 28.78
C ASP A 420 19.34 17.16 27.29
N GLY A 421 18.36 17.01 26.39
CA GLY A 421 18.55 17.08 24.94
C GLY A 421 18.78 15.74 24.23
N LEU A 422 18.87 14.63 24.97
CA LEU A 422 18.92 13.27 24.42
C LEU A 422 17.60 12.51 24.65
N ILE A 423 17.31 11.54 23.80
CA ILE A 423 16.12 10.67 23.86
C ILE A 423 16.54 9.30 24.40
N TYR A 424 15.76 8.74 25.32
CA TYR A 424 15.95 7.37 25.79
C TYR A 424 15.29 6.39 24.82
N GLU A 425 16.10 5.60 24.11
CA GLU A 425 15.65 4.58 23.17
C GLU A 425 16.42 3.28 23.45
N ASP A 426 15.70 2.18 23.74
CA ASP A 426 16.26 0.83 23.99
C ASP A 426 17.43 0.76 25.01
N GLY A 427 17.39 1.59 26.06
CA GLY A 427 18.42 1.58 27.10
C GLY A 427 19.66 2.43 26.79
N LEU A 428 19.62 3.21 25.71
CA LEU A 428 20.67 4.14 25.30
C LEU A 428 20.10 5.56 25.16
N CYS A 429 20.99 6.55 25.30
CA CYS A 429 20.65 7.94 25.05
C CYS A 429 21.08 8.33 23.64
N VAL A 430 20.10 8.55 22.76
CA VAL A 430 20.32 8.90 21.35
C VAL A 430 20.09 10.38 21.11
N ASN A 431 20.85 10.96 20.19
CA ASN A 431 20.58 12.32 19.74
C ASN A 431 19.30 12.33 18.89
N PRO A 432 18.39 13.32 19.05
CA PRO A 432 17.19 13.42 18.21
C PRO A 432 17.46 13.34 16.69
N THR A 433 18.61 13.80 16.21
CA THR A 433 18.97 13.70 14.78
C THR A 433 19.35 12.30 14.32
N GLU A 434 19.75 11.44 15.26
CA GLU A 434 20.20 10.06 15.02
C GLU A 434 19.07 9.04 15.22
N CYS A 435 17.85 9.50 15.48
CA CYS A 435 16.69 8.64 15.61
C CYS A 435 16.49 7.74 14.37
N PRO A 436 16.33 6.42 14.56
CA PRO A 436 16.05 5.50 13.47
C PRO A 436 14.64 5.74 12.91
N CYS A 437 14.45 5.44 11.62
CA CYS A 437 13.15 5.54 10.96
C CYS A 437 12.53 4.15 10.82
N ASP A 438 11.24 4.03 11.14
CA ASP A 438 10.46 2.82 10.85
C ASP A 438 9.99 2.84 9.39
N TYR A 439 10.16 1.73 8.67
CA TYR A 439 9.58 1.50 7.36
C TYR A 439 8.99 0.08 7.32
N HIS A 440 7.66 -0.01 7.27
CA HIS A 440 6.91 -1.27 7.30
C HIS A 440 7.29 -2.21 8.46
N GLY A 441 7.55 -1.66 9.65
CA GLY A 441 7.91 -2.43 10.85
C GLY A 441 9.40 -2.78 10.97
N SER A 442 10.23 -2.32 10.03
CA SER A 442 11.69 -2.47 10.09
C SER A 442 12.36 -1.13 10.40
N PHE A 443 13.34 -1.15 11.32
CA PHE A 443 14.07 0.05 11.74
C PHE A 443 15.32 0.28 10.91
N TYR A 444 15.41 1.47 10.32
CA TYR A 444 16.52 1.93 9.49
C TYR A 444 17.31 3.03 10.20
N LYS A 445 18.64 2.99 10.07
CA LYS A 445 19.53 3.99 10.66
C LYS A 445 19.41 5.32 9.93
N MET A 446 19.85 6.41 10.55
CA MET A 446 19.95 7.70 9.86
C MET A 446 20.78 7.57 8.57
N GLY A 447 20.37 8.28 7.53
CA GLY A 447 21.00 8.25 6.22
C GLY A 447 20.66 7.01 5.37
N SER A 448 19.94 6.02 5.91
CA SER A 448 19.39 4.94 5.08
C SER A 448 18.42 5.49 4.05
N VAL A 449 18.43 4.90 2.86
CA VAL A 449 17.54 5.26 1.76
C VAL A 449 16.63 4.07 1.45
N VAL A 450 15.33 4.29 1.46
CA VAL A 450 14.32 3.35 0.94
C VAL A 450 13.71 3.93 -0.33
N HIS A 451 13.25 3.05 -1.21
CA HIS A 451 12.58 3.44 -2.44
C HIS A 451 11.09 3.21 -2.26
N GLU A 452 10.31 4.27 -2.40
CA GLU A 452 8.85 4.22 -2.36
C GLU A 452 8.35 4.65 -3.74
N GLU A 453 7.82 3.68 -4.49
CA GLU A 453 7.51 3.83 -5.92
C GLU A 453 8.73 4.29 -6.74
N CYS A 454 8.70 5.53 -7.24
CA CYS A 454 9.81 6.15 -7.97
C CYS A 454 10.61 7.15 -7.12
N ASN A 455 10.24 7.33 -5.85
CA ASN A 455 10.84 8.30 -4.94
C ASN A 455 11.89 7.67 -4.03
N ASN A 456 12.94 8.45 -3.74
CA ASN A 456 13.99 8.08 -2.80
C ASN A 456 13.72 8.76 -1.47
N CYS A 457 13.44 7.96 -0.44
CA CYS A 457 13.16 8.40 0.91
C CYS A 457 14.40 8.20 1.77
N THR A 458 14.96 9.29 2.30
CA THR A 458 16.13 9.25 3.19
C THR A 458 15.68 9.41 4.64
N CYS A 459 16.15 8.54 5.52
CA CYS A 459 15.87 8.61 6.95
C CYS A 459 16.67 9.75 7.61
N ILE A 460 15.98 10.75 8.14
CA ILE A 460 16.58 11.91 8.81
C ILE A 460 15.78 12.20 10.10
N GLY A 461 16.41 12.03 11.26
CA GLY A 461 15.82 12.35 12.57
C GLY A 461 14.50 11.63 12.85
N GLY A 462 14.45 10.31 12.62
CA GLY A 462 13.25 9.49 12.81
C GLY A 462 12.15 9.69 11.77
N LYS A 463 12.40 10.45 10.68
CA LYS A 463 11.43 10.72 9.62
C LYS A 463 11.98 10.39 8.23
N TRP A 464 11.11 9.90 7.36
CA TRP A 464 11.42 9.74 5.94
C TRP A 464 11.27 11.07 5.21
N ILE A 465 12.35 11.55 4.61
CA ILE A 465 12.35 12.70 3.70
C ILE A 465 12.49 12.18 2.28
N CYS A 466 11.39 12.21 1.54
CA CYS A 466 11.29 11.67 0.19
C CYS A 466 11.49 12.74 -0.88
N THR A 467 12.01 12.34 -2.04
CA THR A 467 11.88 13.12 -3.27
C THR A 467 10.41 13.31 -3.64
N ASN A 468 10.11 14.33 -4.46
CA ASN A 468 8.75 14.62 -4.91
C ASN A 468 8.65 14.48 -6.44
N LEU A 469 8.98 13.28 -6.92
CA LEU A 469 8.79 12.88 -8.31
C LEU A 469 7.36 12.36 -8.48
N THR A 470 6.74 12.73 -9.59
CA THR A 470 5.42 12.22 -9.97
C THR A 470 5.58 10.85 -10.61
N CYS A 471 5.18 9.81 -9.88
CA CYS A 471 5.40 8.43 -10.30
C CYS A 471 4.35 7.97 -11.31
N PRO A 472 4.70 7.06 -12.24
CA PRO A 472 3.72 6.35 -13.04
C PRO A 472 2.79 5.51 -12.15
N ALA A 473 1.51 5.46 -12.50
CA ALA A 473 0.53 4.59 -11.86
C ALA A 473 0.09 3.46 -12.81
N GLU A 474 -0.39 2.36 -12.23
CA GLU A 474 -0.89 1.22 -12.97
C GLU A 474 -2.30 0.89 -12.48
N CYS A 475 -3.23 0.85 -13.43
CA CYS A 475 -4.55 0.28 -13.26
C CYS A 475 -4.53 -1.17 -13.75
N SER A 476 -5.24 -2.07 -13.08
CA SER A 476 -5.26 -3.49 -13.45
C SER A 476 -6.65 -4.07 -13.51
N VAL A 477 -6.85 -5.00 -14.44
CA VAL A 477 -8.00 -5.91 -14.50
C VAL A 477 -7.49 -7.34 -14.41
N SER A 478 -7.97 -8.13 -13.45
CA SER A 478 -7.50 -9.50 -13.19
C SER A 478 -8.64 -10.46 -12.86
N GLY A 479 -8.45 -11.76 -13.12
CA GLY A 479 -9.40 -12.81 -12.72
C GLY A 479 -10.78 -12.65 -13.36
N ASP A 480 -11.84 -12.86 -12.59
CA ASP A 480 -13.25 -12.69 -13.04
C ASP A 480 -13.71 -11.21 -13.00
N ILE A 481 -12.89 -10.33 -13.57
CA ILE A 481 -13.07 -8.87 -13.64
C ILE A 481 -13.02 -8.15 -12.28
N HIS A 482 -11.84 -8.21 -11.66
CA HIS A 482 -11.48 -7.34 -10.55
C HIS A 482 -10.67 -6.15 -11.05
N PHE A 483 -11.12 -4.95 -10.71
CA PHE A 483 -10.45 -3.70 -11.04
C PHE A 483 -9.62 -3.21 -9.87
N MET A 484 -8.45 -2.66 -10.18
CA MET A 484 -7.68 -1.78 -9.29
C MET A 484 -7.42 -0.48 -10.05
N THR A 485 -7.84 0.65 -9.49
CA THR A 485 -7.64 1.98 -10.09
C THR A 485 -6.18 2.41 -10.01
N PHE A 486 -5.83 3.51 -10.69
CA PHE A 486 -4.50 4.11 -10.59
C PHE A 486 -4.10 4.49 -9.17
N ASP A 487 -5.07 4.88 -8.33
CA ASP A 487 -4.85 5.26 -6.93
C ASP A 487 -4.96 4.07 -5.97
N GLY A 488 -5.17 2.85 -6.50
CA GLY A 488 -5.14 1.59 -5.76
C GLY A 488 -6.48 1.09 -5.24
N ARG A 489 -7.61 1.75 -5.56
CA ARG A 489 -8.94 1.32 -5.13
C ARG A 489 -9.34 0.03 -5.83
N LYS A 490 -9.58 -1.01 -5.04
CA LYS A 490 -10.02 -2.32 -5.52
C LYS A 490 -11.53 -2.43 -5.50
N TYR A 491 -12.11 -2.94 -6.57
CA TYR A 491 -13.55 -3.23 -6.64
C TYR A 491 -13.87 -4.28 -7.71
N THR A 492 -15.05 -4.87 -7.59
CA THR A 492 -15.55 -5.88 -8.54
C THR A 492 -16.78 -5.32 -9.25
N PHE A 493 -16.82 -5.44 -10.56
CA PHE A 493 -17.94 -5.01 -11.39
C PHE A 493 -18.06 -5.94 -12.60
N GLN A 494 -19.23 -6.55 -12.79
CA GLN A 494 -19.52 -7.48 -13.89
C GLN A 494 -19.66 -6.69 -15.20
N ALA A 495 -18.53 -6.26 -15.77
CA ALA A 495 -18.47 -5.40 -16.95
C ALA A 495 -18.82 -6.15 -18.24
N SER A 496 -20.04 -6.68 -18.36
CA SER A 496 -20.57 -7.59 -19.40
C SER A 496 -20.79 -6.97 -20.81
N CYS A 497 -20.17 -5.83 -21.09
CA CYS A 497 -20.33 -5.03 -22.30
C CYS A 497 -19.04 -4.28 -22.64
N GLN A 498 -19.12 -3.22 -23.44
CA GLN A 498 -18.01 -2.31 -23.68
C GLN A 498 -18.04 -1.11 -22.73
N TYR A 499 -16.90 -0.86 -22.08
CA TYR A 499 -16.72 0.18 -21.07
C TYR A 499 -15.45 0.99 -21.32
N ILE A 500 -15.46 2.26 -20.91
CA ILE A 500 -14.28 3.10 -20.91
C ILE A 500 -13.41 2.73 -19.70
N LEU A 501 -12.27 2.10 -19.96
CA LEU A 501 -11.32 1.74 -18.92
C LEU A 501 -10.59 2.97 -18.40
N ALA A 502 -10.02 3.77 -19.31
CA ALA A 502 -9.42 5.05 -19.00
C ALA A 502 -9.45 5.96 -20.23
N LYS A 503 -9.68 7.26 -20.04
CA LYS A 503 -9.51 8.27 -21.08
C LYS A 503 -8.95 9.54 -20.47
N SER A 504 -8.29 10.34 -21.31
CA SER A 504 -7.87 11.68 -20.91
C SER A 504 -9.08 12.58 -20.64
N LEU A 505 -9.11 13.28 -19.50
CA LEU A 505 -10.23 14.14 -19.11
C LEU A 505 -10.31 15.42 -19.95
N THR A 506 -9.20 16.13 -20.07
CA THR A 506 -9.13 17.46 -20.70
C THR A 506 -8.44 17.45 -22.05
N SER A 507 -7.40 16.62 -22.21
CA SER A 507 -6.51 16.71 -23.37
C SER A 507 -7.01 15.97 -24.62
N GLY A 508 -7.96 15.05 -24.47
CA GLY A 508 -8.50 14.24 -25.57
C GLY A 508 -7.46 13.36 -26.27
N LYS A 509 -6.29 13.11 -25.64
CA LYS A 509 -5.17 12.43 -26.26
C LYS A 509 -5.27 10.92 -26.31
N PHE A 510 -6.05 10.30 -25.42
CA PHE A 510 -6.23 8.85 -25.47
C PHE A 510 -7.59 8.40 -24.94
N THR A 511 -8.02 7.23 -25.39
CA THR A 511 -9.14 6.48 -24.82
C THR A 511 -8.82 5.00 -24.92
N VAL A 512 -8.85 4.32 -23.78
CA VAL A 512 -8.74 2.87 -23.65
C VAL A 512 -10.13 2.35 -23.28
N SER A 513 -10.65 1.43 -24.07
CA SER A 513 -11.90 0.73 -23.78
C SER A 513 -11.67 -0.76 -23.74
N LEU A 514 -12.44 -1.44 -22.89
CA LEU A 514 -12.46 -2.90 -22.81
C LEU A 514 -13.86 -3.38 -23.16
N GLN A 515 -13.93 -4.53 -23.82
CA GLN A 515 -15.17 -5.26 -24.05
C GLN A 515 -15.05 -6.64 -23.44
N ASN A 516 -15.95 -7.00 -22.52
CA ASN A 516 -16.03 -8.36 -22.02
C ASN A 516 -17.26 -9.07 -22.55
N ALA A 517 -17.20 -10.40 -22.51
CA ALA A 517 -18.35 -11.26 -22.74
C ALA A 517 -18.32 -12.43 -21.73
N PRO A 518 -19.49 -13.02 -21.44
CA PRO A 518 -19.56 -14.26 -20.66
C PRO A 518 -18.68 -15.35 -21.28
N CYS A 519 -17.90 -16.02 -20.44
CA CYS A 519 -16.98 -17.08 -20.84
C CYS A 519 -16.99 -18.24 -19.81
N GLY A 520 -16.37 -19.37 -20.17
CA GLY A 520 -16.33 -20.58 -19.35
C GLY A 520 -17.45 -21.58 -19.68
N GLN A 521 -17.36 -22.79 -19.11
CA GLN A 521 -18.29 -23.89 -19.44
C GLN A 521 -19.75 -23.60 -19.04
N ASN A 522 -19.95 -22.86 -17.95
CA ASN A 522 -21.28 -22.50 -17.46
C ASN A 522 -21.70 -21.06 -17.84
N GLN A 523 -20.87 -20.30 -18.57
CA GLN A 523 -21.06 -18.87 -18.86
C GLN A 523 -21.17 -17.96 -17.61
N ASP A 524 -20.72 -18.45 -16.44
CA ASP A 524 -20.79 -17.73 -15.16
C ASP A 524 -19.58 -16.82 -14.87
N GLY A 525 -18.57 -16.85 -15.75
CA GLY A 525 -17.40 -15.99 -15.69
C GLY A 525 -17.40 -14.96 -16.83
N SER A 526 -16.52 -13.97 -16.76
CA SER A 526 -16.41 -12.92 -17.77
C SER A 526 -14.97 -12.70 -18.22
N CYS A 527 -14.76 -12.72 -19.54
CA CYS A 527 -13.44 -12.64 -20.15
C CYS A 527 -13.37 -11.44 -21.10
N ILE A 528 -12.19 -10.83 -21.15
CA ILE A 528 -11.85 -9.76 -22.09
C ILE A 528 -11.92 -10.31 -23.52
N GLN A 529 -12.78 -9.73 -24.34
CA GLN A 529 -12.92 -10.04 -25.76
C GLN A 529 -12.04 -9.13 -26.61
N THR A 530 -12.09 -7.82 -26.33
CA THR A 530 -11.28 -6.83 -27.05
C THR A 530 -10.81 -5.73 -26.12
N ILE A 531 -9.61 -5.19 -26.41
CA ILE A 531 -9.07 -3.98 -25.81
C ILE A 531 -8.81 -3.01 -26.95
N ASN A 532 -9.42 -1.84 -26.91
CA ASN A 532 -9.24 -0.81 -27.93
C ASN A 532 -8.50 0.38 -27.33
N LEU A 533 -7.39 0.78 -27.95
CA LEU A 533 -6.68 2.02 -27.70
C LEU A 533 -6.91 2.97 -28.87
N ILE A 534 -7.48 4.14 -28.59
CA ILE A 534 -7.66 5.23 -29.57
C ILE A 534 -6.78 6.39 -29.15
N ILE A 535 -5.90 6.83 -30.04
CA ILE A 535 -4.96 7.94 -29.81
C ILE A 535 -5.49 9.21 -30.51
N ASN A 536 -5.43 10.35 -29.84
CA ASN A 536 -5.88 11.67 -30.31
C ASN A 536 -7.33 11.71 -30.81
N GLN A 537 -8.20 10.83 -30.29
CA GLN A 537 -9.57 10.65 -30.76
C GLN A 537 -9.68 10.37 -32.27
N ASP A 538 -8.60 9.94 -32.92
CA ASP A 538 -8.62 9.57 -34.33
C ASP A 538 -8.94 8.08 -34.43
N PRO A 539 -10.13 7.69 -34.92
CA PRO A 539 -10.46 6.28 -35.13
C PRO A 539 -9.53 5.62 -36.16
N LYS A 540 -8.85 6.39 -37.01
CA LYS A 540 -7.79 5.88 -37.88
C LYS A 540 -6.51 5.56 -37.09
N ARG A 541 -6.38 5.91 -35.82
CA ARG A 541 -5.23 5.49 -35.01
C ARG A 541 -5.65 4.52 -33.91
N GLN A 542 -6.72 3.76 -34.16
CA GLN A 542 -7.19 2.73 -33.27
C GLN A 542 -6.33 1.47 -33.38
N VAL A 543 -5.91 0.96 -32.23
CA VAL A 543 -5.32 -0.37 -32.06
C VAL A 543 -6.30 -1.24 -31.29
N THR A 544 -6.66 -2.38 -31.85
CA THR A 544 -7.57 -3.36 -31.26
C THR A 544 -6.80 -4.64 -30.97
N LEU A 545 -6.75 -5.05 -29.70
CA LEU A 545 -6.27 -6.36 -29.28
C LEU A 545 -7.46 -7.30 -29.12
N THR A 546 -7.44 -8.45 -29.80
CA THR A 546 -8.54 -9.42 -29.72
C THR A 546 -8.19 -10.59 -28.80
N ASN A 547 -9.22 -11.30 -28.33
CA ASN A 547 -9.08 -12.57 -27.62
C ASN A 547 -8.53 -13.70 -28.51
N SER A 548 -8.57 -13.60 -29.85
CA SER A 548 -7.84 -14.55 -30.71
C SER A 548 -6.31 -14.35 -30.68
N GLY A 549 -5.83 -13.26 -30.07
CA GLY A 549 -4.42 -12.86 -30.08
C GLY A 549 -4.04 -12.07 -31.34
N ASP A 550 -5.03 -11.66 -32.13
CA ASP A 550 -4.82 -10.81 -33.29
C ASP A 550 -4.69 -9.36 -32.84
N VAL A 551 -3.80 -8.63 -33.51
CA VAL A 551 -3.68 -7.18 -33.35
C VAL A 551 -4.15 -6.53 -34.64
N LEU A 552 -5.19 -5.71 -34.53
CA LEU A 552 -5.76 -4.97 -35.64
C LEU A 552 -5.39 -3.50 -35.49
N VAL A 553 -4.90 -2.90 -36.57
CA VAL A 553 -4.73 -1.44 -36.69
C VAL A 553 -5.77 -0.93 -37.68
N TYR A 554 -6.34 0.25 -37.41
CA TYR A 554 -7.46 0.81 -38.17
C TYR A 554 -8.72 -0.08 -38.17
N ASP A 555 -8.84 -0.98 -37.18
CA ASP A 555 -9.94 -1.95 -37.02
C ASP A 555 -10.14 -2.94 -38.20
N GLN A 556 -9.22 -2.96 -39.16
CA GLN A 556 -9.35 -3.72 -40.41
C GLN A 556 -8.08 -4.50 -40.78
N TYR A 557 -6.91 -4.00 -40.39
CA TYR A 557 -5.64 -4.60 -40.82
C TYR A 557 -5.02 -5.41 -39.69
N LYS A 558 -5.04 -6.73 -39.84
CA LYS A 558 -4.25 -7.64 -39.01
C LYS A 558 -2.76 -7.45 -39.32
N ILE A 559 -1.98 -7.11 -38.30
CA ILE A 559 -0.53 -6.88 -38.43
C ILE A 559 0.29 -8.07 -37.91
N SER A 560 1.50 -8.22 -38.43
CA SER A 560 2.52 -9.11 -37.88
C SER A 560 3.37 -8.36 -36.84
N LEU A 561 3.69 -9.01 -35.73
CA LEU A 561 4.53 -8.44 -34.67
C LEU A 561 6.02 -8.79 -34.88
N PRO A 562 6.96 -7.94 -34.44
CA PRO A 562 6.75 -6.62 -33.84
C PRO A 562 6.28 -5.59 -34.87
N TYR A 563 5.47 -4.62 -34.42
CA TYR A 563 4.99 -3.52 -35.24
C TYR A 563 5.32 -2.20 -34.56
N THR A 564 5.83 -1.23 -35.30
CA THR A 564 6.16 0.10 -34.79
C THR A 564 5.59 1.14 -35.73
N ASP A 565 4.97 2.16 -35.15
CA ASP A 565 4.42 3.34 -35.80
C ASP A 565 4.96 4.60 -35.10
N ASP A 566 4.73 5.78 -35.69
CA ASP A 566 5.15 7.07 -35.13
C ASP A 566 4.54 7.38 -33.75
N SER A 567 3.45 6.68 -33.38
CA SER A 567 2.68 6.95 -32.16
C SER A 567 2.83 5.85 -31.09
N PHE A 568 3.14 4.62 -31.49
CA PHE A 568 3.17 3.47 -30.61
C PHE A 568 4.00 2.31 -31.18
N GLU A 569 4.37 1.41 -30.27
CA GLU A 569 5.10 0.19 -30.54
C GLU A 569 4.34 -1.00 -29.94
N ILE A 570 4.25 -2.08 -30.72
CA ILE A 570 3.56 -3.30 -30.33
C ILE A 570 4.53 -4.47 -30.45
N ARG A 571 4.77 -5.14 -29.33
CA ARG A 571 5.69 -6.28 -29.23
C ARG A 571 5.06 -7.41 -28.43
N LYS A 572 5.40 -8.64 -28.79
CA LYS A 572 5.21 -9.80 -27.92
C LYS A 572 6.41 -9.84 -26.97
N LEU A 573 6.23 -9.46 -25.70
CA LEU A 573 7.33 -9.40 -24.72
C LEU A 573 7.75 -10.78 -24.24
N SER A 574 6.78 -11.68 -24.12
CA SER A 574 7.00 -13.06 -23.73
C SER A 574 6.00 -13.99 -24.39
N SER A 575 6.07 -15.28 -24.09
CA SER A 575 4.97 -16.21 -24.39
C SER A 575 3.65 -15.81 -23.71
N VAL A 576 3.70 -14.97 -22.66
CA VAL A 576 2.55 -14.60 -21.82
C VAL A 576 2.00 -13.22 -22.17
N PHE A 577 2.86 -12.20 -22.25
CA PHE A 577 2.42 -10.80 -22.37
C PHE A 577 2.60 -10.24 -23.78
N LEU A 578 1.52 -9.66 -24.30
CA LEU A 578 1.54 -8.70 -25.40
C LEU A 578 1.63 -7.28 -24.84
N GLN A 579 2.50 -6.45 -25.42
CA GLN A 579 2.67 -5.05 -25.02
C GLN A 579 2.29 -4.09 -26.12
N ILE A 580 1.57 -3.03 -25.74
CA ILE A 580 1.50 -1.77 -26.50
C ILE A 580 2.19 -0.70 -25.67
N LYS A 581 3.20 -0.04 -26.23
CA LYS A 581 3.88 1.10 -25.61
C LYS A 581 3.70 2.32 -26.50
N THR A 582 3.17 3.39 -25.95
CA THR A 582 2.92 4.64 -26.70
C THR A 582 3.98 5.69 -26.37
N HIS A 583 4.27 6.58 -27.32
CA HIS A 583 5.18 7.71 -27.05
C HIS A 583 4.59 8.76 -26.11
N ILE A 584 3.27 8.71 -25.89
CA ILE A 584 2.56 9.55 -24.93
C ILE A 584 2.58 8.95 -23.51
N GLY A 585 3.46 8.01 -23.21
CA GLY A 585 3.67 7.51 -21.85
C GLY A 585 2.56 6.60 -21.31
N LEU A 586 1.84 5.90 -22.20
CA LEU A 586 0.95 4.80 -21.83
C LEU A 586 1.58 3.47 -22.21
N GLN A 587 1.44 2.49 -21.32
CA GLN A 587 1.86 1.11 -21.56
C GLN A 587 0.74 0.14 -21.19
N ILE A 588 0.37 -0.74 -22.11
CA ILE A 588 -0.63 -1.79 -21.90
C ILE A 588 0.09 -3.14 -21.95
N LEU A 589 -0.07 -3.96 -20.91
CA LEU A 589 0.35 -5.35 -20.88
C LEU A 589 -0.89 -6.24 -20.81
N TYR A 590 -1.04 -7.13 -21.79
CA TYR A 590 -2.18 -8.03 -21.86
C TYR A 590 -1.72 -9.49 -21.87
N ASP A 591 -2.10 -10.22 -20.83
CA ASP A 591 -2.00 -11.67 -20.72
C ASP A 591 -3.40 -12.26 -20.90
N ARG A 592 -3.63 -12.73 -22.13
CA ARG A 592 -4.90 -13.32 -22.53
C ARG A 592 -5.22 -14.59 -21.73
N GLU A 593 -4.25 -15.50 -21.63
CA GLU A 593 -4.49 -16.84 -21.08
C GLU A 593 -4.59 -16.80 -19.56
N GLY A 594 -3.84 -15.92 -18.92
CA GLY A 594 -3.90 -15.69 -17.48
C GLY A 594 -4.95 -14.67 -17.06
N LEU A 595 -5.80 -14.12 -17.95
CA LEU A 595 -6.86 -13.14 -17.63
C LEU A 595 -6.33 -11.89 -16.88
N ARG A 596 -5.20 -11.32 -17.32
CA ARG A 596 -4.59 -10.12 -16.69
C ARG A 596 -4.40 -9.01 -17.72
N LEU A 597 -4.83 -7.81 -17.37
CA LEU A 597 -4.61 -6.58 -18.13
C LEU A 597 -4.03 -5.53 -17.19
N TYR A 598 -2.89 -4.96 -17.56
CA TYR A 598 -2.26 -3.85 -16.86
C TYR A 598 -2.18 -2.64 -17.77
N LEU A 599 -2.72 -1.51 -17.34
CA LEU A 599 -2.62 -0.22 -17.99
C LEU A 599 -1.79 0.69 -17.10
N GLN A 600 -0.57 0.99 -17.52
CA GLN A 600 0.31 1.94 -16.88
C GLN A 600 0.24 3.29 -17.57
N ALA A 601 0.18 4.36 -16.79
CA ALA A 601 0.20 5.74 -17.23
C ALA A 601 1.34 6.50 -16.54
N ASP A 602 2.16 7.18 -17.33
CA ASP A 602 3.23 8.06 -16.83
C ASP A 602 2.66 9.21 -15.99
N GLY A 603 3.49 9.74 -15.09
CA GLY A 603 3.11 10.82 -14.16
C GLY A 603 2.60 12.11 -14.84
N GLN A 604 2.83 12.30 -16.15
CA GLN A 604 2.24 13.40 -16.91
C GLN A 604 0.71 13.34 -17.03
N TRP A 605 0.12 12.16 -16.80
CA TRP A 605 -1.33 11.95 -16.82
C TRP A 605 -1.99 12.13 -15.46
N LYS A 606 -1.22 12.45 -14.42
CA LYS A 606 -1.76 12.76 -13.10
C LYS A 606 -2.81 13.86 -13.22
N ASP A 607 -3.94 13.67 -12.56
CA ASP A 607 -5.12 14.56 -12.60
C ASP A 607 -5.83 14.70 -13.96
N ASP A 608 -5.40 14.00 -15.03
CA ASP A 608 -6.00 14.05 -16.37
C ASP A 608 -6.61 12.69 -16.80
N THR A 609 -6.92 11.78 -15.88
CA THR A 609 -7.57 10.51 -16.22
C THR A 609 -8.99 10.40 -15.66
N VAL A 610 -9.87 9.73 -16.40
CA VAL A 610 -11.20 9.31 -15.94
C VAL A 610 -11.60 7.98 -16.60
N GLY A 611 -12.53 7.24 -16.01
CA GLY A 611 -12.98 5.93 -16.48
C GLY A 611 -12.97 4.93 -15.32
N LEU A 612 -13.12 3.65 -15.62
CA LEU A 612 -13.06 2.58 -14.61
C LEU A 612 -11.73 2.53 -13.83
N CYS A 613 -10.65 3.08 -14.38
CA CYS A 613 -9.35 3.20 -13.71
C CYS A 613 -9.21 4.38 -12.74
N GLY A 614 -10.28 5.18 -12.54
CA GLY A 614 -10.27 6.28 -11.58
C GLY A 614 -9.67 7.57 -12.11
N THR A 615 -9.25 8.45 -11.20
CA THR A 615 -8.87 9.85 -11.46
C THR A 615 -7.35 10.07 -11.57
N PHE A 616 -6.55 9.16 -11.01
CA PHE A 616 -5.09 9.26 -10.93
C PHE A 616 -4.62 10.57 -10.29
N ASN A 617 -5.11 10.86 -9.09
CA ASN A 617 -4.70 12.04 -8.33
C ASN A 617 -4.10 11.69 -6.94
N GLY A 618 -4.06 10.40 -6.60
CA GLY A 618 -3.65 9.87 -5.30
C GLY A 618 -4.77 9.81 -4.26
N ASN A 619 -6.03 10.02 -4.64
CA ASN A 619 -7.18 10.02 -3.75
C ASN A 619 -8.21 8.96 -4.13
N MET A 620 -8.06 7.78 -3.52
CA MET A 620 -8.98 6.64 -3.67
C MET A 620 -10.46 6.98 -3.41
N GLN A 621 -10.78 8.03 -2.65
CA GLN A 621 -12.17 8.35 -2.30
C GLN A 621 -12.96 8.90 -3.50
N ASP A 622 -12.30 9.54 -4.45
CA ASP A 622 -12.94 10.14 -5.63
C ASP A 622 -12.83 9.30 -6.91
N ASP A 623 -12.15 8.16 -6.86
CA ASP A 623 -11.98 7.23 -7.99
C ASP A 623 -13.29 6.81 -8.66
N PHE A 624 -14.42 6.81 -7.94
CA PHE A 624 -15.73 6.49 -8.49
C PHE A 624 -16.39 7.69 -9.17
N LEU A 625 -15.61 8.55 -9.81
CA LEU A 625 -16.09 9.74 -10.53
C LEU A 625 -16.87 9.33 -11.79
N SER A 626 -18.17 9.66 -11.84
CA SER A 626 -18.97 9.44 -13.04
C SER A 626 -18.70 10.50 -14.11
N PRO A 627 -19.09 10.27 -15.38
CA PRO A 627 -19.00 11.28 -16.44
C PRO A 627 -19.77 12.58 -16.15
N ALA A 628 -20.69 12.57 -15.18
CA ALA A 628 -21.42 13.75 -14.72
C ALA A 628 -20.61 14.63 -13.75
N GLY A 629 -19.40 14.21 -13.38
CA GLY A 629 -18.52 14.94 -12.47
C GLY A 629 -18.86 14.76 -10.99
N VAL A 630 -19.57 13.68 -10.64
CA VAL A 630 -19.97 13.36 -9.26
C VAL A 630 -19.44 11.97 -8.87
N PRO A 631 -18.80 11.83 -7.69
CA PRO A 631 -18.42 10.52 -7.17
C PRO A 631 -19.63 9.67 -6.79
N GLU A 632 -19.70 8.45 -7.32
CA GLU A 632 -20.74 7.47 -7.01
C GLU A 632 -20.41 6.68 -5.74
N SER A 633 -21.44 6.21 -5.04
CA SER A 633 -21.27 5.50 -3.76
C SER A 633 -21.00 4.00 -3.91
N THR A 634 -21.41 3.38 -5.02
CA THR A 634 -21.26 1.92 -5.23
C THR A 634 -20.53 1.61 -6.54
N PRO A 635 -19.78 0.49 -6.61
CA PRO A 635 -19.12 0.06 -7.84
C PRO A 635 -20.07 -0.15 -9.02
N GLN A 636 -21.30 -0.58 -8.77
CA GLN A 636 -22.31 -0.84 -9.80
C GLN A 636 -22.83 0.46 -10.41
N LEU A 637 -23.14 1.48 -9.59
CA LEU A 637 -23.56 2.79 -10.10
C LEU A 637 -22.43 3.44 -10.91
N PHE A 638 -21.22 3.40 -10.37
CA PHE A 638 -20.02 3.88 -11.03
C PHE A 638 -19.77 3.16 -12.37
N GLY A 639 -19.69 1.83 -12.37
CA GLY A 639 -19.38 1.04 -13.56
C GLY A 639 -20.41 1.21 -14.68
N ASN A 640 -21.71 1.20 -14.32
CA ASN A 640 -22.80 1.43 -15.28
C ASN A 640 -22.75 2.82 -15.92
N SER A 641 -22.17 3.82 -15.26
CA SER A 641 -22.03 5.18 -15.81
C SER A 641 -21.01 5.27 -16.95
N TRP A 642 -20.10 4.30 -17.06
CA TRP A 642 -18.99 4.27 -18.03
C TRP A 642 -19.21 3.34 -19.23
N LYS A 643 -20.43 2.85 -19.43
CA LYS A 643 -20.80 2.05 -20.61
C LYS A 643 -20.79 2.88 -21.89
N THR A 644 -20.36 2.30 -23.00
CA THR A 644 -20.30 3.00 -24.30
C THR A 644 -21.60 2.96 -25.09
N SER A 645 -22.50 2.01 -24.78
CA SER A 645 -23.76 1.81 -25.51
C SER A 645 -24.96 1.74 -24.56
N SER A 646 -26.07 2.36 -24.97
CA SER A 646 -27.36 2.25 -24.27
C SER A 646 -27.99 0.86 -24.39
N ALA A 647 -27.52 0.03 -25.32
CA ALA A 647 -27.99 -1.35 -25.50
C ALA A 647 -27.43 -2.32 -24.44
N CYS A 648 -26.40 -1.92 -23.68
CA CYS A 648 -25.89 -2.72 -22.58
C CYS A 648 -26.93 -2.75 -21.43
N ALA A 649 -27.24 -3.96 -20.95
CA ALA A 649 -28.07 -4.16 -19.77
C ALA A 649 -27.46 -3.46 -18.54
N LEU A 650 -28.31 -2.99 -17.62
CA LEU A 650 -27.84 -2.46 -16.34
C LEU A 650 -27.53 -3.61 -15.40
N GLU A 651 -26.33 -3.61 -14.86
CA GLU A 651 -25.99 -4.50 -13.74
C GLU A 651 -26.64 -3.93 -12.47
N HIS A 652 -27.53 -4.70 -11.85
CA HIS A 652 -28.22 -4.30 -10.62
C HIS A 652 -27.45 -4.74 -9.37
N ASP A 653 -27.66 -4.02 -8.26
CA ASP A 653 -27.19 -4.39 -6.92
C ASP A 653 -27.97 -5.59 -6.40
N ASN A 654 -27.80 -6.75 -7.04
CA ASN A 654 -28.19 -8.01 -6.45
C ASN A 654 -27.08 -8.35 -5.46
N SER A 655 -27.46 -8.59 -4.20
CA SER A 655 -26.59 -9.20 -3.19
C SER A 655 -25.88 -10.38 -3.83
N GLN A 656 -24.61 -10.20 -4.21
CA GLN A 656 -23.86 -11.23 -4.92
C GLN A 656 -23.73 -12.39 -3.94
N VAL A 657 -24.49 -13.45 -4.19
CA VAL A 657 -24.33 -14.73 -3.52
C VAL A 657 -22.88 -15.15 -3.76
N ASP A 658 -22.19 -15.61 -2.71
CA ASP A 658 -20.81 -16.07 -2.86
C ASP A 658 -20.78 -17.18 -3.92
N PRO A 659 -19.94 -17.09 -4.97
CA PRO A 659 -19.87 -18.13 -5.99
C PRO A 659 -19.59 -19.52 -5.42
N CYS A 660 -18.92 -19.61 -4.28
CA CYS A 660 -18.67 -20.87 -3.59
C CYS A 660 -19.92 -21.44 -2.90
N ASP A 661 -20.94 -20.63 -2.61
CA ASP A 661 -22.26 -21.10 -2.13
C ASP A 661 -23.10 -21.68 -3.27
N ILE A 662 -22.85 -21.24 -4.52
CA ILE A 662 -23.48 -21.77 -5.73
C ILE A 662 -22.76 -23.05 -6.18
N HIS A 663 -21.42 -22.99 -6.24
CA HIS A 663 -20.56 -24.08 -6.67
C HIS A 663 -19.97 -24.83 -5.47
N LEU A 664 -20.84 -25.41 -4.62
CA LEU A 664 -20.44 -26.10 -3.38
C LEU A 664 -19.37 -27.19 -3.57
N GLN A 665 -19.38 -27.87 -4.73
CA GLN A 665 -18.40 -28.91 -5.05
C GLN A 665 -16.99 -28.34 -5.30
N ALA A 666 -16.87 -27.08 -5.70
CA ALA A 666 -15.61 -26.39 -5.96
C ALA A 666 -15.09 -25.62 -4.73
N ALA A 667 -15.94 -25.37 -3.73
CA ALA A 667 -15.62 -24.55 -2.56
C ALA A 667 -14.42 -25.08 -1.76
N SER A 668 -14.33 -26.39 -1.53
CA SER A 668 -13.21 -27.00 -0.80
C SER A 668 -11.89 -26.87 -1.57
N TYR A 669 -11.90 -27.19 -2.87
CA TYR A 669 -10.73 -27.04 -3.74
C TYR A 669 -10.27 -25.58 -3.79
N ALA A 670 -11.19 -24.63 -3.97
CA ALA A 670 -10.86 -23.21 -4.02
C ALA A 670 -10.23 -22.70 -2.72
N ALA A 671 -10.80 -23.05 -1.56
CA ALA A 671 -10.26 -22.65 -0.27
C ALA A 671 -8.86 -23.25 -0.02
N GLU A 672 -8.67 -24.53 -0.35
CA GLU A 672 -7.39 -25.20 -0.17
C GLU A 672 -6.31 -24.67 -1.12
N ALA A 673 -6.63 -24.57 -2.42
CA ALA A 673 -5.68 -24.12 -3.43
C ALA A 673 -5.26 -22.65 -3.22
N CYS A 674 -6.21 -21.76 -2.93
CA CYS A 674 -5.92 -20.33 -2.69
C CYS A 674 -5.20 -20.07 -1.36
N SER A 675 -5.25 -21.01 -0.40
CA SER A 675 -4.55 -20.87 0.89
C SER A 675 -3.03 -20.68 0.76
N ILE A 676 -2.44 -21.00 -0.40
CA ILE A 676 -1.03 -20.73 -0.67
C ILE A 676 -0.67 -19.25 -0.53
N LEU A 677 -1.60 -18.31 -0.79
CA LEU A 677 -1.39 -16.87 -0.63
C LEU A 677 -1.09 -16.45 0.81
N THR A 678 -1.41 -17.28 1.80
CA THR A 678 -1.14 -17.04 3.22
C THR A 678 -0.04 -17.94 3.79
N LYS A 679 0.67 -18.69 2.93
CA LYS A 679 1.78 -19.60 3.29
C LYS A 679 3.16 -19.00 3.00
N GLU A 680 4.19 -19.78 3.26
CA GLU A 680 5.61 -19.35 3.18
C GLU A 680 6.04 -18.76 1.81
N PRO A 681 5.63 -19.27 0.62
CA PRO A 681 6.10 -18.74 -0.66
C PRO A 681 5.78 -17.25 -0.87
N PHE A 682 4.69 -16.75 -0.28
CA PHE A 682 4.26 -15.36 -0.39
C PHE A 682 4.60 -14.50 0.83
N ALA A 683 5.16 -15.10 1.89
CA ALA A 683 5.47 -14.43 3.15
C ALA A 683 6.39 -13.21 3.03
N PRO A 684 7.41 -13.18 2.14
CA PRO A 684 8.25 -12.00 1.95
C PRO A 684 7.50 -10.72 1.56
N CYS A 685 6.25 -10.83 1.10
CA CYS A 685 5.43 -9.69 0.66
C CYS A 685 4.45 -9.15 1.71
N TYR A 686 4.22 -9.87 2.83
CA TYR A 686 3.16 -9.50 3.80
C TYR A 686 3.35 -8.15 4.49
N SER A 687 4.58 -7.67 4.59
CA SER A 687 4.89 -6.33 5.11
C SER A 687 4.42 -5.20 4.18
N TYR A 688 4.24 -5.48 2.89
CA TYR A 688 3.88 -4.51 1.86
C TYR A 688 2.44 -4.67 1.39
N LEU A 689 1.97 -5.91 1.21
CA LEU A 689 0.62 -6.23 0.75
C LEU A 689 -0.03 -7.27 1.64
N SER A 690 -1.24 -6.99 2.10
CA SER A 690 -2.03 -7.95 2.88
C SER A 690 -2.59 -9.05 1.96
N PRO A 691 -2.35 -10.35 2.27
CA PRO A 691 -2.84 -11.46 1.44
C PRO A 691 -4.34 -11.73 1.60
N VAL A 692 -4.99 -11.21 2.65
CA VAL A 692 -6.36 -11.59 3.03
C VAL A 692 -7.38 -11.26 1.94
N SER A 693 -7.34 -10.04 1.40
CA SER A 693 -8.26 -9.62 0.33
C SER A 693 -8.08 -10.42 -0.96
N TYR A 694 -6.83 -10.74 -1.32
CA TYR A 694 -6.50 -11.53 -2.49
C TYR A 694 -6.85 -13.01 -2.33
N PHE A 695 -6.73 -13.55 -1.11
CA PHE A 695 -7.20 -14.90 -0.79
C PHE A 695 -8.70 -15.03 -1.01
N GLU A 696 -9.50 -14.09 -0.49
CA GLU A 696 -10.95 -14.10 -0.67
C GLU A 696 -11.35 -13.95 -2.14
N GLN A 697 -10.65 -13.11 -2.89
CA GLN A 697 -10.84 -12.96 -4.34
C GLN A 697 -10.50 -14.25 -5.09
N CYS A 698 -9.32 -14.82 -4.84
CA CYS A 698 -8.89 -16.09 -5.41
C CYS A 698 -9.93 -17.19 -5.15
N ARG A 699 -10.41 -17.32 -3.89
CA ARG A 699 -11.40 -18.34 -3.53
C ARG A 699 -12.67 -18.22 -4.39
N LYS A 700 -13.23 -17.00 -4.48
CA LYS A 700 -14.45 -16.73 -5.25
C LYS A 700 -14.27 -17.02 -6.74
N ASP A 701 -13.15 -16.60 -7.31
CA ASP A 701 -12.85 -16.78 -8.73
C ASP A 701 -12.59 -18.26 -9.07
N THR A 702 -11.82 -18.97 -8.24
CA THR A 702 -11.53 -20.39 -8.40
C THR A 702 -12.80 -21.24 -8.27
N CYS A 703 -13.79 -20.85 -7.46
CA CYS A 703 -15.09 -21.52 -7.43
C CYS A 703 -15.85 -21.43 -8.76
N LYS A 704 -15.62 -20.38 -9.56
CA LYS A 704 -16.27 -20.20 -10.87
C LYS A 704 -15.50 -20.84 -12.02
N CYS A 705 -14.19 -20.54 -12.12
CA CYS A 705 -13.39 -20.86 -13.30
C CYS A 705 -12.19 -21.79 -13.01
N GLY A 706 -12.06 -22.29 -11.78
CA GLY A 706 -11.10 -23.31 -11.40
C GLY A 706 -9.65 -22.85 -11.52
N GLN A 707 -8.82 -23.72 -12.09
CA GLN A 707 -7.37 -23.57 -12.17
C GLN A 707 -6.91 -22.29 -12.88
N ILE A 708 -7.61 -21.84 -13.93
CA ILE A 708 -7.24 -20.62 -14.66
C ILE A 708 -7.32 -19.39 -13.74
N CYS A 709 -8.42 -19.28 -12.99
CA CYS A 709 -8.63 -18.21 -12.01
C CYS A 709 -7.64 -18.28 -10.84
N LEU A 710 -7.36 -19.50 -10.34
CA LEU A 710 -6.32 -19.72 -9.32
C LEU A 710 -4.99 -19.16 -9.79
N CYS A 711 -4.50 -19.59 -10.96
CA CYS A 711 -3.22 -19.16 -11.47
C CYS A 711 -3.19 -17.66 -11.81
N SER A 712 -4.31 -17.09 -12.28
CA SER A 712 -4.47 -15.65 -12.52
C SER A 712 -4.27 -14.86 -11.22
N ALA A 713 -4.98 -15.24 -10.16
CA ALA A 713 -4.95 -14.56 -8.88
C ALA A 713 -3.56 -14.62 -8.23
N LEU A 714 -2.92 -15.80 -8.25
CA LEU A 714 -1.55 -15.97 -7.74
C LEU A 714 -0.54 -15.12 -8.52
N ALA A 715 -0.64 -15.14 -9.85
CA ALA A 715 0.27 -14.39 -10.71
C ALA A 715 0.03 -12.87 -10.60
N HIS A 716 -1.20 -12.43 -10.34
CA HIS A 716 -1.52 -11.03 -10.08
C HIS A 716 -0.94 -10.56 -8.74
N TYR A 717 -1.07 -11.34 -7.67
CA TYR A 717 -0.46 -11.01 -6.37
C TYR A 717 1.07 -10.93 -6.47
N ALA A 718 1.70 -11.89 -7.16
CA ALA A 718 3.14 -11.88 -7.41
C ALA A 718 3.59 -10.64 -8.22
N HIS A 719 2.79 -10.21 -9.21
CA HIS A 719 3.04 -8.96 -9.96
C HIS A 719 2.99 -7.73 -9.05
N GLN A 720 2.01 -7.64 -8.14
CA GLN A 720 1.90 -6.52 -7.21
C GLN A 720 3.06 -6.49 -6.20
N CYS A 721 3.46 -7.65 -5.65
CA CYS A 721 4.62 -7.75 -4.76
C CYS A 721 5.92 -7.26 -5.41
N ARG A 722 6.05 -7.51 -6.72
CA ARG A 722 7.23 -7.10 -7.47
C ARG A 722 7.42 -5.59 -7.55
N ARG A 723 6.34 -4.80 -7.44
CA ARG A 723 6.43 -3.32 -7.38
C ARG A 723 7.19 -2.83 -6.14
N TYR A 724 7.27 -3.66 -5.10
CA TYR A 724 8.07 -3.41 -3.89
C TYR A 724 9.44 -4.11 -3.94
N GLY A 725 9.87 -4.59 -5.12
CA GLY A 725 11.13 -5.31 -5.30
C GLY A 725 11.13 -6.77 -4.83
N VAL A 726 9.98 -7.32 -4.43
CA VAL A 726 9.84 -8.70 -3.95
C VAL A 726 9.47 -9.63 -5.12
N ILE A 727 10.41 -10.48 -5.55
CA ILE A 727 10.19 -11.47 -6.63
C ILE A 727 9.76 -12.79 -6.02
N ILE A 728 8.62 -13.34 -6.47
CA ILE A 728 8.02 -14.58 -5.95
C ILE A 728 7.94 -15.64 -7.05
N ASP A 729 8.59 -16.80 -6.83
CA ASP A 729 8.49 -17.96 -7.71
C ASP A 729 7.42 -18.96 -7.23
N PHE A 730 6.15 -18.55 -7.37
CA PHE A 730 5.04 -19.39 -6.91
C PHE A 730 4.81 -20.62 -7.80
N ARG A 731 5.20 -20.57 -9.09
CA ARG A 731 4.96 -21.68 -10.04
C ARG A 731 5.80 -22.91 -9.73
N ALA A 732 6.98 -22.75 -9.13
CA ALA A 732 7.76 -23.87 -8.59
C ALA A 732 7.04 -24.62 -7.45
N HIS A 733 6.12 -23.95 -6.75
CA HIS A 733 5.38 -24.49 -5.61
C HIS A 733 3.95 -24.92 -5.95
N VAL A 734 3.44 -24.51 -7.12
CA VAL A 734 2.09 -24.83 -7.61
C VAL A 734 2.21 -25.42 -9.02
N PRO A 735 2.45 -26.74 -9.16
CA PRO A 735 2.68 -27.39 -10.46
C PRO A 735 1.51 -27.26 -11.44
N GLU A 736 0.28 -27.14 -10.92
CA GLU A 736 -0.92 -26.85 -11.73
C GLU A 736 -0.78 -25.51 -12.47
N CYS A 737 -0.04 -24.56 -11.91
CA CYS A 737 0.24 -23.30 -12.57
C CYS A 737 1.57 -23.31 -13.34
N ALA A 738 2.22 -24.44 -13.58
CA ALA A 738 3.46 -24.45 -14.36
C ALA A 738 3.22 -24.01 -15.82
N LEU A 739 4.11 -23.16 -16.35
CA LEU A 739 4.10 -22.78 -17.76
C LEU A 739 4.92 -23.80 -18.57
N SER A 740 4.38 -24.26 -19.70
CA SER A 740 5.09 -25.11 -20.64
C SER A 740 5.86 -24.26 -21.65
N CYS A 741 7.19 -24.34 -21.64
CA CYS A 741 8.05 -23.63 -22.58
C CYS A 741 8.43 -24.54 -23.76
N GLU A 742 8.48 -23.98 -24.96
CA GLU A 742 8.90 -24.68 -26.18
C GLU A 742 10.37 -25.13 -26.13
N ASP A 743 10.72 -26.15 -26.93
CA ASP A 743 12.06 -26.74 -26.99
C ASP A 743 13.14 -25.65 -27.11
N THR A 744 14.05 -25.61 -26.12
CA THR A 744 15.18 -24.67 -25.89
C THR A 744 14.94 -23.44 -25.00
N LYS A 745 13.70 -23.14 -24.59
CA LYS A 745 13.38 -22.04 -23.67
C LYS A 745 13.14 -22.58 -22.25
N GLU A 746 13.51 -21.81 -21.24
CA GLU A 746 13.22 -22.09 -19.82
C GLU A 746 12.35 -20.99 -19.20
N TYR A 747 11.54 -21.37 -18.22
CA TYR A 747 10.72 -20.42 -17.48
C TYR A 747 11.58 -19.55 -16.57
N SER A 748 11.31 -18.25 -16.57
CA SER A 748 11.90 -17.27 -15.66
C SER A 748 10.82 -16.35 -15.09
N THR A 749 10.90 -16.13 -13.78
CA THR A 749 10.00 -15.22 -13.04
C THR A 749 10.24 -13.75 -13.37
N CYS A 750 11.47 -13.39 -13.74
CA CYS A 750 11.86 -12.03 -14.06
C CYS A 750 12.93 -12.02 -15.16
N MET A 751 12.49 -12.12 -16.42
CA MET A 751 13.38 -11.99 -17.56
C MET A 751 13.37 -10.56 -18.11
N SER A 752 14.55 -9.99 -18.35
CA SER A 752 14.66 -8.74 -19.10
C SER A 752 13.99 -8.86 -20.46
N THR A 753 13.18 -7.88 -20.82
CA THR A 753 12.50 -7.80 -22.12
C THR A 753 13.42 -7.33 -23.26
N CYS A 754 14.67 -6.98 -22.92
CA CYS A 754 15.62 -6.32 -23.81
C CYS A 754 16.92 -7.12 -23.94
N GLY A 755 17.55 -7.05 -25.12
CA GLY A 755 18.88 -7.63 -25.34
C GLY A 755 18.93 -9.15 -25.45
N GLN A 756 17.78 -9.84 -25.56
CA GLN A 756 17.71 -11.31 -25.53
C GLN A 756 17.65 -12.00 -26.90
N THR A 757 17.68 -11.23 -28.00
CA THR A 757 17.62 -11.76 -29.37
C THR A 757 18.98 -11.67 -30.05
N CYS A 758 19.22 -12.50 -31.06
CA CYS A 758 20.44 -12.38 -31.87
C CYS A 758 20.55 -11.00 -32.56
N GLN A 759 19.41 -10.41 -32.94
CA GLN A 759 19.38 -9.08 -33.56
C GLN A 759 19.88 -7.99 -32.60
N ALA A 760 19.58 -8.10 -31.30
CA ALA A 760 20.03 -7.14 -30.29
C ALA A 760 21.55 -7.17 -30.07
N LEU A 761 22.27 -8.23 -30.50
CA LEU A 761 23.73 -8.27 -30.48
C LEU A 761 24.33 -7.36 -31.57
N SER A 762 23.71 -7.34 -32.75
CA SER A 762 24.14 -6.48 -33.86
C SER A 762 23.68 -5.03 -33.68
N MET A 763 22.53 -4.82 -33.03
CA MET A 763 21.96 -3.50 -32.76
C MET A 763 21.60 -3.38 -31.26
N PRO A 764 22.55 -2.92 -30.42
CA PRO A 764 22.35 -2.84 -28.98
C PRO A 764 21.18 -1.93 -28.61
N GLU A 765 20.19 -2.48 -27.92
CA GLU A 765 19.07 -1.74 -27.36
C GLU A 765 19.46 -1.11 -26.00
N THR A 766 18.88 0.05 -25.68
CA THR A 766 19.03 0.66 -24.35
C THR A 766 18.00 0.04 -23.41
N CYS A 767 18.44 -0.87 -22.54
CA CYS A 767 17.55 -1.64 -21.70
C CYS A 767 17.18 -0.91 -20.39
N SER A 768 15.90 -0.93 -20.01
CA SER A 768 15.46 -0.60 -18.64
C SER A 768 15.61 -1.82 -17.71
N GLY A 769 15.44 -1.60 -16.40
CA GLY A 769 15.40 -2.68 -15.40
C GLY A 769 14.10 -3.50 -15.39
N ASP A 770 13.20 -3.29 -16.36
CA ASP A 770 11.89 -3.93 -16.39
C ASP A 770 11.98 -5.35 -16.94
N CYS A 771 11.76 -6.34 -16.07
CA CYS A 771 11.51 -7.72 -16.47
C CYS A 771 10.03 -8.03 -16.65
N VAL A 772 9.70 -9.16 -17.27
CA VAL A 772 8.39 -9.78 -17.18
C VAL A 772 8.56 -11.28 -16.98
N GLU A 773 7.50 -11.91 -16.51
CA GLU A 773 7.40 -13.36 -16.48
C GLU A 773 7.42 -13.91 -17.92
N SER A 774 8.33 -14.85 -18.20
CA SER A 774 8.56 -15.33 -19.57
C SER A 774 9.17 -16.72 -19.64
N CYS A 775 8.85 -17.47 -20.70
CA CYS A 775 9.74 -18.48 -21.25
C CYS A 775 10.85 -17.78 -22.04
N ALA A 776 12.11 -17.94 -21.65
CA ALA A 776 13.24 -17.21 -22.21
C ALA A 776 14.45 -18.12 -22.43
N CYS A 777 15.45 -17.60 -23.14
CA CYS A 777 16.70 -18.32 -23.32
C CYS A 777 17.52 -18.30 -22.02
N LEU A 778 18.21 -19.41 -21.75
CA LEU A 778 19.19 -19.52 -20.68
C LEU A 778 20.25 -18.42 -20.77
N PRO A 779 20.82 -17.95 -19.64
CA PRO A 779 21.91 -16.98 -19.66
C PRO A 779 23.06 -17.42 -20.58
N GLY A 780 23.40 -16.58 -21.55
CA GLY A 780 24.44 -16.84 -22.56
C GLY A 780 23.92 -17.35 -23.91
N MET A 781 22.64 -17.71 -24.01
CA MET A 781 21.96 -18.04 -25.27
C MET A 781 21.04 -16.89 -25.72
N TYR A 782 20.74 -16.83 -27.02
CA TYR A 782 19.97 -15.75 -27.64
C TYR A 782 18.87 -16.32 -28.53
N LEU A 783 17.72 -15.66 -28.55
CA LEU A 783 16.59 -16.06 -29.37
C LEU A 783 16.84 -15.71 -30.84
N ASN A 784 16.80 -16.70 -31.72
CA ASN A 784 16.71 -16.49 -33.15
C ASN A 784 15.24 -16.31 -33.54
N THR A 785 14.87 -15.09 -33.94
CA THR A 785 13.48 -14.71 -34.25
C THR A 785 12.89 -15.40 -35.47
N LYS A 786 13.72 -15.94 -36.38
CA LYS A 786 13.24 -16.68 -37.56
C LYS A 786 12.92 -18.14 -37.26
N THR A 787 13.71 -18.76 -36.39
CA THR A 787 13.56 -20.19 -36.05
C THR A 787 12.85 -20.40 -34.72
N GLU A 788 12.62 -19.33 -33.96
CA GLU A 788 12.06 -19.30 -32.61
C GLU A 788 12.80 -20.17 -31.58
N LYS A 789 14.07 -20.47 -31.83
CA LYS A 789 14.94 -21.30 -30.97
C LYS A 789 16.02 -20.48 -30.28
N CYS A 790 16.38 -20.89 -29.07
CA CYS A 790 17.53 -20.36 -28.35
C CYS A 790 18.80 -21.02 -28.89
N ILE A 791 19.74 -20.19 -29.35
CA ILE A 791 21.01 -20.62 -29.92
C ILE A 791 22.17 -19.93 -29.21
N GLN A 792 23.37 -20.50 -29.34
CA GLN A 792 24.57 -19.93 -28.74
C GLN A 792 24.99 -18.64 -29.45
N ARG A 793 25.70 -17.75 -28.75
CA ARG A 793 26.16 -16.47 -29.31
C ARG A 793 26.92 -16.62 -30.63
N ASN A 794 27.76 -17.64 -30.76
CA ASN A 794 28.55 -17.92 -31.96
C ASN A 794 27.70 -18.44 -33.15
N GLU A 795 26.49 -18.90 -32.90
CA GLU A 795 25.53 -19.38 -33.90
C GLU A 795 24.53 -18.29 -34.31
N CYS A 796 24.56 -17.12 -33.66
CA CYS A 796 23.70 -16.00 -34.02
C CYS A 796 24.05 -15.44 -35.40
N PRO A 797 23.06 -15.22 -36.29
CA PRO A 797 23.26 -14.43 -37.50
C PRO A 797 23.58 -12.98 -37.14
N CYS A 798 24.34 -12.30 -37.98
CA CYS A 798 24.64 -10.89 -37.84
C CYS A 798 23.65 -10.06 -38.67
N TYR A 799 22.96 -9.13 -38.03
CA TYR A 799 22.10 -8.19 -38.72
C TYR A 799 22.91 -6.96 -39.11
N PHE A 800 23.13 -6.75 -40.42
CA PHE A 800 23.95 -5.65 -40.91
C PHE A 800 23.29 -5.00 -42.13
N GLN A 801 23.11 -3.67 -42.10
CA GLN A 801 22.47 -2.90 -43.17
C GLN A 801 21.11 -3.44 -43.65
N GLY A 802 20.29 -3.98 -42.73
CA GLY A 802 18.97 -4.50 -43.06
C GLY A 802 18.93 -5.98 -43.47
N ILE A 803 20.08 -6.65 -43.53
CA ILE A 803 20.21 -8.03 -44.02
C ILE A 803 20.78 -8.94 -42.91
N ASP A 804 20.25 -10.16 -42.82
CA ASP A 804 20.77 -11.21 -41.92
C ASP A 804 21.87 -12.03 -42.62
N TYR A 805 23.08 -11.99 -42.08
CA TYR A 805 24.22 -12.78 -42.54
C TYR A 805 24.43 -14.00 -41.64
N PRO A 806 24.67 -15.19 -42.21
CA PRO A 806 24.90 -16.39 -41.43
C PRO A 806 26.21 -16.29 -40.62
N PRO A 807 26.33 -17.06 -39.52
CA PRO A 807 27.55 -17.09 -38.71
C PRO A 807 28.79 -17.48 -39.54
N GLY A 808 29.87 -16.71 -39.42
CA GLY A 808 31.12 -16.94 -40.16
C GLY A 808 31.12 -16.43 -41.60
N GLU A 809 30.03 -15.82 -42.07
CA GLU A 809 29.97 -15.21 -43.41
C GLU A 809 30.98 -14.08 -43.55
N ASN A 810 31.64 -14.01 -44.71
CA ASN A 810 32.59 -12.95 -45.03
C ASN A 810 32.06 -12.13 -46.20
N ILE A 811 31.87 -10.84 -45.99
CA ILE A 811 31.42 -9.89 -47.00
C ILE A 811 32.43 -8.77 -47.18
N ILE A 812 32.49 -8.23 -48.39
CA ILE A 812 33.31 -7.05 -48.70
C ILE A 812 32.35 -5.87 -48.79
N THR A 813 32.55 -4.87 -47.94
CA THR A 813 31.75 -3.64 -47.90
C THR A 813 32.65 -2.42 -48.10
N SER A 814 32.05 -1.23 -48.13
CA SER A 814 32.79 0.05 -48.10
C SER A 814 33.65 0.23 -46.84
N LEU A 815 33.41 -0.54 -45.78
CA LEU A 815 34.19 -0.57 -44.52
C LEU A 815 35.29 -1.64 -44.54
N GLY A 816 35.57 -2.25 -45.70
CA GLY A 816 36.55 -3.33 -45.84
C GLY A 816 35.96 -4.73 -45.70
N LYS A 817 36.80 -5.70 -45.34
CA LYS A 817 36.40 -7.09 -45.17
C LYS A 817 35.67 -7.25 -43.83
N CYS A 818 34.37 -7.49 -43.90
CA CYS A 818 33.53 -7.74 -42.73
C CYS A 818 33.28 -9.24 -42.57
N HIS A 819 33.36 -9.73 -41.35
CA HIS A 819 33.09 -11.11 -40.99
C HIS A 819 32.07 -11.15 -39.86
N CYS A 820 31.04 -11.99 -40.02
CA CYS A 820 30.05 -12.21 -38.98
C CYS A 820 30.64 -13.11 -37.89
N ARG A 821 30.82 -12.57 -36.69
CA ARG A 821 31.38 -13.29 -35.56
C ARG A 821 30.57 -13.00 -34.30
N ASP A 822 30.14 -14.06 -33.62
CA ASP A 822 29.47 -13.97 -32.32
C ASP A 822 28.20 -13.07 -32.34
N GLY A 823 27.46 -13.09 -33.46
CA GLY A 823 26.27 -12.27 -33.69
C GLY A 823 26.55 -10.79 -33.97
N ILE A 824 27.83 -10.40 -34.16
CA ILE A 824 28.28 -9.04 -34.44
C ILE A 824 29.03 -9.02 -35.77
N MET A 825 28.70 -8.06 -36.63
CA MET A 825 29.45 -7.85 -37.86
C MET A 825 30.76 -7.11 -37.54
N SER A 826 31.90 -7.78 -37.72
CA SER A 826 33.23 -7.24 -37.44
C SER A 826 33.96 -6.92 -38.74
N CYS A 827 34.23 -5.65 -39.01
CA CYS A 827 34.96 -5.21 -40.19
C CYS A 827 36.43 -4.96 -39.84
N GLU A 828 37.36 -5.56 -40.58
CA GLU A 828 38.79 -5.29 -40.41
C GLU A 828 39.11 -3.86 -40.90
N ASP A 829 39.60 -3.01 -39.99
CA ASP A 829 40.23 -1.71 -40.29
C ASP A 829 41.61 -1.91 -40.96
N ASN A 830 41.67 -2.68 -42.05
CA ASN A 830 42.91 -2.82 -42.82
C ASN A 830 42.94 -1.77 -43.93
N ASN A 831 43.65 -0.68 -43.63
CA ASN A 831 43.91 0.48 -44.48
C ASN A 831 42.66 1.22 -44.94
N ILE A 832 42.37 2.35 -44.28
CA ILE A 832 41.54 3.42 -44.86
C ILE A 832 42.24 3.85 -46.16
N VAL A 833 41.84 3.24 -47.26
CA VAL A 833 42.08 3.78 -48.58
C VAL A 833 41.23 5.04 -48.65
N HIS A 834 41.85 6.20 -48.46
CA HIS A 834 41.23 7.52 -48.63
C HIS A 834 40.75 7.79 -50.08
N ASN A 835 40.70 6.78 -50.94
CA ASN A 835 40.21 6.92 -52.31
C ASN A 835 38.75 6.53 -52.34
N CYS A 836 37.88 7.50 -52.07
CA CYS A 836 36.47 7.37 -52.44
C CYS A 836 36.34 7.31 -53.98
N PRO A 837 35.34 6.58 -54.50
CA PRO A 837 35.00 6.60 -55.92
C PRO A 837 34.85 8.04 -56.44
N ALA A 838 35.14 8.26 -57.73
CA ALA A 838 35.12 9.59 -58.32
C ALA A 838 33.76 10.29 -58.09
N GLY A 839 33.79 11.44 -57.41
CA GLY A 839 32.60 12.21 -57.05
C GLY A 839 32.12 12.06 -55.60
N GLN A 840 32.68 11.13 -54.81
CA GLN A 840 32.39 10.97 -53.38
C GLN A 840 33.49 11.61 -52.50
N ILE A 841 33.12 11.99 -51.27
CA ILE A 841 34.01 12.56 -50.26
C ILE A 841 34.05 11.69 -49.00
N TYR A 842 35.21 11.59 -48.37
CA TYR A 842 35.36 10.82 -47.14
C TYR A 842 34.91 11.64 -45.92
N VAL A 843 33.98 11.09 -45.14
CA VAL A 843 33.46 11.69 -43.91
C VAL A 843 34.05 10.94 -42.71
N ASN A 844 34.73 11.68 -41.83
CA ASN A 844 35.35 11.14 -40.63
C ASN A 844 34.57 11.58 -39.38
N CYS A 845 33.74 10.69 -38.85
CA CYS A 845 32.90 10.95 -37.67
C CYS A 845 33.67 11.09 -36.35
N SER A 846 34.98 10.88 -36.35
CA SER A 846 35.86 11.11 -35.19
C SER A 846 36.29 12.58 -35.06
N ASP A 847 36.00 13.43 -36.05
CA ASP A 847 36.35 14.86 -36.04
C ASP A 847 35.16 15.71 -35.52
N PRO A 848 35.33 16.48 -34.42
CA PRO A 848 34.27 17.29 -33.82
C PRO A 848 33.77 18.45 -34.69
N GLN A 849 34.39 18.76 -35.84
CA GLN A 849 33.94 19.81 -36.77
C GLN A 849 33.09 19.31 -37.95
N VAL A 850 32.75 18.02 -38.00
CA VAL A 850 31.99 17.46 -39.12
C VAL A 850 30.51 17.87 -39.07
N ASN A 851 30.01 18.37 -40.19
CA ASN A 851 28.58 18.60 -40.38
C ASN A 851 27.85 17.25 -40.45
N ILE A 852 27.08 16.94 -39.41
CA ILE A 852 26.32 15.69 -39.21
C ILE A 852 25.38 15.37 -40.39
N GLU A 853 25.03 16.35 -41.22
CA GLU A 853 24.25 16.11 -42.44
C GLU A 853 25.03 15.36 -43.53
N LEU A 854 26.36 15.47 -43.58
CA LEU A 854 27.20 14.79 -44.57
C LEU A 854 27.51 13.34 -44.22
N SER A 855 27.43 12.96 -42.94
CA SER A 855 27.57 11.55 -42.51
C SER A 855 26.33 10.71 -42.75
N ARG A 856 25.26 11.32 -43.30
CA ARG A 856 23.98 10.67 -43.58
C ARG A 856 23.91 10.38 -45.06
N GLU A 857 24.14 9.13 -45.44
CA GLU A 857 24.13 8.70 -46.84
C GLU A 857 22.71 8.83 -47.41
N ARG A 858 22.48 9.86 -48.24
CA ARG A 858 21.24 10.02 -49.00
C ARG A 858 21.36 9.22 -50.28
N THR A 859 20.53 8.21 -50.46
CA THR A 859 20.44 7.45 -51.70
C THR A 859 19.26 7.92 -52.54
N CYS A 860 19.29 7.64 -53.84
CA CYS A 860 18.15 7.90 -54.73
C CYS A 860 16.84 7.25 -54.23
N GLU A 861 16.93 6.09 -53.57
CA GLU A 861 15.80 5.37 -52.98
C GLU A 861 15.22 6.09 -51.74
N ASN A 862 16.09 6.65 -50.89
CA ASN A 862 15.68 7.32 -49.65
C ASN A 862 15.09 8.73 -49.88
N GLN A 863 15.51 9.41 -50.96
CA GLN A 863 15.01 10.75 -51.30
C GLN A 863 13.52 10.74 -51.68
N LEU A 864 13.04 9.68 -52.32
CA LEU A 864 11.65 9.53 -52.77
C LEU A 864 10.64 9.35 -51.63
N LEU A 865 11.09 8.78 -50.52
CA LEU A 865 10.24 8.46 -49.38
C LEU A 865 9.97 9.68 -48.47
N ASN A 866 10.60 10.82 -48.75
CA ASN A 866 10.48 12.08 -48.00
C ASN A 866 10.59 11.88 -46.46
N LEU A 867 11.36 10.88 -46.04
CA LEU A 867 11.54 10.50 -44.65
C LEU A 867 12.39 11.56 -43.96
N THR A 868 11.82 12.24 -42.96
CA THR A 868 12.60 12.97 -41.96
C THR A 868 13.40 11.97 -41.14
N ILE A 869 14.66 11.76 -41.51
CA ILE A 869 15.58 10.87 -40.77
C ILE A 869 15.71 11.39 -39.34
N SER A 870 15.38 10.51 -38.37
CA SER A 870 15.43 10.79 -36.93
C SER A 870 16.79 11.34 -36.50
N ALA A 871 16.78 12.31 -35.58
CA ALA A 871 17.97 13.00 -35.06
C ALA A 871 18.89 12.10 -34.20
N HIS A 872 18.54 10.82 -34.00
CA HIS A 872 19.16 9.93 -33.02
C HIS A 872 20.05 8.81 -33.59
N LEU A 873 20.32 8.77 -34.90
CA LEU A 873 21.28 7.80 -35.46
C LEU A 873 22.75 8.25 -35.27
N PRO A 874 23.66 7.35 -34.84
CA PRO A 874 25.08 7.67 -34.68
C PRO A 874 25.78 7.90 -36.03
N CYS A 875 26.75 8.81 -36.05
CA CYS A 875 27.60 9.13 -37.20
C CYS A 875 28.50 7.92 -37.54
N VAL A 876 28.53 7.50 -38.82
CA VAL A 876 29.40 6.42 -39.30
C VAL A 876 30.43 6.99 -40.29
N SER A 877 31.73 6.78 -40.06
CA SER A 877 32.80 7.23 -40.95
C SER A 877 32.80 6.44 -42.27
N GLY A 878 32.86 7.11 -43.42
CA GLY A 878 32.79 6.46 -44.73
C GLY A 878 32.75 7.43 -45.91
N CYS A 879 32.73 6.91 -47.14
CA CYS A 879 32.55 7.72 -48.35
C CYS A 879 31.08 8.08 -48.56
N ALA A 880 30.79 9.38 -48.71
CA ALA A 880 29.45 9.92 -48.92
C ALA A 880 29.43 10.89 -50.10
N CYS A 881 28.25 11.15 -50.67
CA CYS A 881 28.09 12.16 -51.71
C CYS A 881 28.19 13.58 -51.12
N PRO A 882 28.80 14.53 -51.84
CA PRO A 882 28.78 15.95 -51.46
C PRO A 882 27.37 16.48 -51.24
N GLN A 883 27.25 17.53 -50.43
CA GLN A 883 25.96 18.16 -50.14
C GLN A 883 25.23 18.56 -51.44
N GLY A 884 23.98 18.10 -51.58
CA GLY A 884 23.14 18.31 -52.76
C GLY A 884 23.00 17.09 -53.66
N LEU A 885 23.97 16.16 -53.64
CA LEU A 885 23.95 14.95 -54.44
C LEU A 885 23.50 13.72 -53.63
N VAL A 886 22.90 12.75 -54.31
CA VAL A 886 22.41 11.49 -53.75
C VAL A 886 23.10 10.29 -54.39
N LYS A 887 23.35 9.24 -53.62
CA LYS A 887 24.07 8.05 -54.05
C LYS A 887 23.16 7.05 -54.76
N HIS A 888 23.61 6.51 -55.89
CA HIS A 888 23.03 5.34 -56.55
C HIS A 888 24.16 4.47 -57.10
N GLY A 889 24.32 3.26 -56.56
CA GLY A 889 25.51 2.45 -56.79
C GLY A 889 26.78 3.12 -56.25
N ASP A 890 27.82 3.22 -57.09
CA ASP A 890 29.09 3.89 -56.76
C ASP A 890 29.15 5.37 -57.19
N ALA A 891 28.06 5.91 -57.77
CA ALA A 891 28.00 7.26 -58.32
C ALA A 891 27.06 8.18 -57.53
N CYS A 892 27.33 9.48 -57.63
CA CYS A 892 26.49 10.54 -57.06
C CYS A 892 25.70 11.22 -58.17
N PHE A 893 24.39 11.31 -58.00
CA PHE A 893 23.43 11.92 -58.92
C PHE A 893 22.80 13.17 -58.30
N GLU A 894 22.38 14.10 -59.13
CA GLU A 894 21.41 15.11 -58.70
C GLU A 894 20.08 14.41 -58.37
N PRO A 895 19.29 14.89 -57.39
CA PRO A 895 18.02 14.27 -57.00
C PRO A 895 17.06 14.03 -58.18
N ASP A 896 17.09 14.91 -59.17
CA ASP A 896 16.22 14.82 -60.36
C ASP A 896 16.71 13.78 -61.39
N GLU A 897 17.96 13.35 -61.29
CA GLU A 897 18.61 12.40 -62.20
C GLU A 897 18.56 10.95 -61.70
N CYS A 898 17.89 10.70 -60.57
CA CYS A 898 17.81 9.38 -59.98
C CYS A 898 17.16 8.33 -60.92
N PRO A 899 17.82 7.17 -61.14
CA PRO A 899 17.25 6.09 -61.93
C PRO A 899 16.17 5.32 -61.15
N CYS A 900 15.25 4.68 -61.87
CA CYS A 900 14.18 3.84 -61.33
C CYS A 900 14.48 2.35 -61.58
N SER A 901 14.01 1.47 -60.69
CA SER A 901 14.14 0.02 -60.86
C SER A 901 12.77 -0.64 -61.14
N TRP A 902 12.69 -1.49 -62.18
CA TRP A 902 11.49 -2.28 -62.48
C TRP A 902 11.86 -3.72 -62.87
N LYS A 903 11.41 -4.69 -62.07
CA LYS A 903 11.69 -6.14 -62.24
C LYS A 903 13.20 -6.45 -62.37
N GLY A 904 14.03 -5.78 -61.57
CA GLY A 904 15.48 -6.00 -61.53
C GLY A 904 16.25 -5.38 -62.71
N LYS A 905 15.65 -4.48 -63.48
CA LYS A 905 16.30 -3.70 -64.54
C LYS A 905 16.20 -2.21 -64.23
N GLU A 906 17.30 -1.48 -64.44
CA GLU A 906 17.39 -0.03 -64.24
C GLU A 906 16.90 0.76 -65.46
N TYR A 907 16.22 1.88 -65.18
CA TYR A 907 15.64 2.81 -66.14
C TYR A 907 16.04 4.22 -65.74
N PHE A 908 16.58 5.01 -66.66
CA PHE A 908 16.98 6.40 -66.39
C PHE A 908 15.79 7.34 -66.55
N PRO A 909 15.84 8.56 -65.97
CA PRO A 909 14.79 9.55 -66.14
C PRO A 909 14.40 9.76 -67.62
N GLY A 910 13.11 9.58 -67.92
CA GLY A 910 12.53 9.61 -69.27
C GLY A 910 12.27 8.25 -69.91
N ASP A 911 12.88 7.17 -69.39
CA ASP A 911 12.64 5.81 -69.88
C ASP A 911 11.23 5.31 -69.55
N LYS A 912 10.69 4.43 -70.40
CA LYS A 912 9.30 3.96 -70.31
C LYS A 912 9.20 2.45 -70.14
N VAL A 913 8.36 2.02 -69.21
CA VAL A 913 7.87 0.64 -69.08
C VAL A 913 6.44 0.59 -69.61
N ILE A 914 6.23 -0.17 -70.68
CA ILE A 914 4.94 -0.23 -71.39
C ILE A 914 4.37 -1.65 -71.28
N SER A 915 3.09 -1.73 -70.89
CA SER A 915 2.26 -2.93 -70.87
C SER A 915 0.91 -2.63 -71.50
N SER A 916 0.10 -3.65 -71.79
CA SER A 916 -1.30 -3.49 -72.22
C SER A 916 -2.17 -2.76 -71.19
N CYS A 917 -1.73 -2.69 -69.92
CA CYS A 917 -2.49 -2.17 -68.78
C CYS A 917 -1.92 -0.91 -68.16
N HIS A 918 -0.70 -0.53 -68.51
CA HIS A 918 -0.06 0.64 -67.92
C HIS A 918 1.10 1.12 -68.78
N THR A 919 1.31 2.43 -68.76
CA THR A 919 2.53 3.06 -69.25
C THR A 919 3.16 3.80 -68.09
N CYS A 920 4.36 3.39 -67.70
CA CYS A 920 5.12 4.01 -66.62
C CYS A 920 6.33 4.73 -67.19
N VAL A 921 6.56 5.98 -66.79
CA VAL A 921 7.74 6.77 -67.16
C VAL A 921 8.58 6.99 -65.91
N CYS A 922 9.87 6.67 -65.96
CA CYS A 922 10.77 6.95 -64.85
C CYS A 922 11.01 8.46 -64.75
N GLN A 923 10.69 9.06 -63.60
CA GLN A 923 10.96 10.47 -63.31
C GLN A 923 11.33 10.62 -61.82
N HIS A 924 12.43 11.33 -61.55
CA HIS A 924 12.92 11.62 -60.19
C HIS A 924 13.09 10.35 -59.33
N GLY A 925 13.55 9.23 -59.91
CA GLY A 925 13.72 7.95 -59.21
C GLY A 925 12.45 7.11 -58.99
N SER A 926 11.26 7.61 -59.36
CA SER A 926 10.00 6.85 -59.28
C SER A 926 9.32 6.70 -60.64
N PHE A 927 8.52 5.64 -60.80
CA PHE A 927 7.72 5.47 -62.00
C PHE A 927 6.40 6.24 -61.90
N GLN A 928 6.21 7.22 -62.78
CA GLN A 928 4.91 7.83 -63.02
C GLN A 928 4.11 6.97 -64.01
N CYS A 929 3.13 6.24 -63.49
CA CYS A 929 2.34 5.29 -64.25
C CYS A 929 0.94 5.82 -64.59
N THR A 930 0.57 5.75 -65.87
CA THR A 930 -0.82 5.84 -66.32
C THR A 930 -1.37 4.43 -66.46
N PHE A 931 -2.38 4.09 -65.66
CA PHE A 931 -3.03 2.78 -65.69
C PHE A 931 -4.26 2.80 -66.59
N HIS A 932 -4.45 1.71 -67.34
CA HIS A 932 -5.62 1.46 -68.17
C HIS A 932 -6.36 0.21 -67.65
N PRO A 933 -7.71 0.17 -67.72
CA PRO A 933 -8.49 -0.96 -67.23
C PRO A 933 -8.08 -2.25 -67.93
N CYS A 934 -7.82 -3.31 -67.16
CA CYS A 934 -7.34 -4.58 -67.70
C CYS A 934 -8.21 -5.78 -67.36
N PRO A 935 -8.20 -6.84 -68.20
CA PRO A 935 -8.94 -8.05 -67.91
C PRO A 935 -8.44 -8.68 -66.60
N SER A 936 -9.37 -9.09 -65.75
CA SER A 936 -9.09 -9.73 -64.46
C SER A 936 -9.37 -11.24 -64.53
N MET A 937 -8.71 -12.05 -63.71
CA MET A 937 -8.84 -13.52 -63.75
C MET A 937 -9.20 -14.11 -62.39
N CYS A 938 -10.28 -14.89 -62.34
CA CYS A 938 -10.64 -15.76 -61.22
C CYS A 938 -10.23 -17.20 -61.56
N THR A 939 -9.74 -17.97 -60.59
CA THR A 939 -9.33 -19.36 -60.79
C THR A 939 -9.91 -20.27 -59.73
N ALA A 940 -10.34 -21.46 -60.13
CA ALA A 940 -10.57 -22.60 -59.24
C ALA A 940 -9.64 -23.73 -59.68
N TYR A 941 -8.91 -24.36 -58.76
CA TYR A 941 -7.97 -25.45 -59.07
C TYR A 941 -7.96 -26.51 -57.96
N GLY A 942 -7.73 -27.76 -58.35
CA GLY A 942 -7.77 -28.88 -57.41
C GLY A 942 -9.16 -29.12 -56.80
N ASP A 943 -9.18 -29.72 -55.61
CA ASP A 943 -10.40 -30.10 -54.90
C ASP A 943 -11.03 -28.92 -54.15
N ARG A 944 -10.22 -27.98 -53.66
CA ARG A 944 -10.70 -26.91 -52.76
C ARG A 944 -10.11 -25.51 -52.98
N HIS A 945 -9.17 -25.30 -53.90
CA HIS A 945 -8.45 -24.02 -53.98
C HIS A 945 -9.10 -23.03 -54.95
N TYR A 946 -9.19 -21.78 -54.52
CA TYR A 946 -9.76 -20.68 -55.29
C TYR A 946 -8.86 -19.44 -55.23
N ARG A 947 -8.86 -18.67 -56.30
CA ARG A 947 -8.28 -17.33 -56.40
C ARG A 947 -9.32 -16.39 -57.01
N THR A 948 -9.70 -15.36 -56.28
CA THR A 948 -10.67 -14.35 -56.74
C THR A 948 -10.06 -13.38 -57.75
N PHE A 949 -10.89 -12.54 -58.38
CA PHE A 949 -10.44 -11.54 -59.36
C PHE A 949 -9.48 -10.49 -58.79
N ASP A 950 -9.61 -10.14 -57.51
CA ASP A 950 -8.74 -9.22 -56.74
C ASP A 950 -7.52 -9.93 -56.12
N GLY A 951 -7.39 -11.24 -56.33
CA GLY A 951 -6.17 -12.00 -56.00
C GLY A 951 -6.19 -12.69 -54.63
N LEU A 952 -7.28 -12.63 -53.87
CA LEU A 952 -7.45 -13.40 -52.64
C LEU A 952 -7.46 -14.90 -52.96
N THR A 953 -6.58 -15.66 -52.30
CA THR A 953 -6.55 -17.13 -52.37
C THR A 953 -7.21 -17.72 -51.13
N PHE A 954 -8.12 -18.68 -51.31
CA PHE A 954 -8.79 -19.36 -50.20
C PHE A 954 -9.17 -20.80 -50.55
N ASP A 955 -9.44 -21.59 -49.51
CA ASP A 955 -9.88 -22.96 -49.63
C ASP A 955 -11.37 -23.09 -49.27
N PHE A 956 -12.14 -23.79 -50.12
CA PHE A 956 -13.56 -24.04 -49.88
C PHE A 956 -13.94 -25.46 -50.33
N VAL A 957 -14.48 -26.24 -49.39
CA VAL A 957 -14.94 -27.62 -49.61
C VAL A 957 -16.46 -27.64 -49.65
N GLY A 958 -17.03 -27.80 -50.84
CA GLY A 958 -18.47 -27.93 -51.06
C GLY A 958 -18.81 -29.15 -51.91
N ALA A 959 -19.83 -29.91 -51.48
CA ALA A 959 -20.37 -31.06 -52.22
C ALA A 959 -21.62 -30.70 -53.05
N CYS A 960 -21.81 -29.40 -53.35
CA CYS A 960 -22.96 -28.86 -54.06
C CYS A 960 -22.53 -27.96 -55.23
N LYS A 961 -23.49 -27.64 -56.11
CA LYS A 961 -23.31 -26.64 -57.17
C LYS A 961 -23.13 -25.25 -56.57
N VAL A 962 -22.02 -24.59 -56.90
CA VAL A 962 -21.69 -23.25 -56.43
C VAL A 962 -21.49 -22.28 -57.59
N HIS A 963 -21.88 -21.04 -57.39
CA HIS A 963 -21.58 -19.97 -58.34
C HIS A 963 -20.12 -19.55 -58.18
N LEU A 964 -19.30 -19.81 -59.20
CA LEU A 964 -17.93 -19.31 -59.26
C LEU A 964 -17.90 -17.84 -59.67
N VAL A 965 -18.79 -17.45 -60.60
CA VAL A 965 -19.02 -16.04 -60.99
C VAL A 965 -20.51 -15.86 -61.27
N LYS A 966 -21.09 -14.72 -60.84
CA LYS A 966 -22.46 -14.34 -61.16
C LYS A 966 -22.55 -12.82 -61.31
N SER A 967 -23.06 -12.35 -62.45
CA SER A 967 -23.35 -10.94 -62.68
C SER A 967 -24.56 -10.47 -61.87
N THR A 968 -24.52 -9.21 -61.42
CA THR A 968 -25.63 -8.49 -60.78
C THR A 968 -26.46 -7.65 -61.77
N SER A 969 -26.00 -7.50 -63.02
CA SER A 969 -26.67 -6.70 -64.07
C SER A 969 -27.76 -7.48 -64.83
N GLU A 970 -28.56 -6.77 -65.65
CA GLU A 970 -29.63 -7.38 -66.48
C GLU A 970 -29.11 -8.44 -67.49
N THR A 971 -27.82 -8.39 -67.87
CA THR A 971 -27.18 -9.45 -68.63
C THR A 971 -26.80 -10.60 -67.70
N SER A 972 -27.57 -11.69 -67.73
CA SER A 972 -27.38 -12.88 -66.87
C SER A 972 -26.16 -13.70 -67.28
N PHE A 973 -24.96 -13.26 -66.88
CA PHE A 973 -23.76 -14.09 -66.92
C PHE A 973 -23.58 -14.83 -65.59
N SER A 974 -23.43 -16.16 -65.63
CA SER A 974 -23.02 -16.92 -64.46
C SER A 974 -22.28 -18.20 -64.83
N VAL A 975 -21.25 -18.53 -64.06
CA VAL A 975 -20.56 -19.82 -64.14
C VAL A 975 -20.82 -20.56 -62.84
N ILE A 976 -21.45 -21.72 -62.96
CA ILE A 976 -21.71 -22.64 -61.84
C ILE A 976 -20.78 -23.83 -62.00
N ILE A 977 -20.16 -24.24 -60.90
CA ILE A 977 -19.28 -25.40 -60.85
C ILE A 977 -19.76 -26.37 -59.78
N GLU A 978 -19.44 -27.64 -59.94
CA GLU A 978 -19.65 -28.67 -58.92
C GLU A 978 -18.48 -29.65 -58.92
N ASN A 979 -17.98 -29.96 -57.73
CA ASN A 979 -16.91 -30.91 -57.53
C ASN A 979 -17.45 -32.33 -57.68
N ILE A 980 -16.95 -33.09 -58.66
CA ILE A 980 -17.34 -34.48 -58.88
C ILE A 980 -16.28 -35.41 -58.32
N ASN A 981 -16.69 -36.23 -57.36
CA ASN A 981 -15.85 -37.29 -56.79
C ASN A 981 -15.93 -38.54 -57.67
N CYS A 982 -14.80 -39.01 -58.21
CA CYS A 982 -14.76 -40.26 -59.00
C CYS A 982 -14.42 -41.50 -58.16
N PHE A 983 -14.02 -41.32 -56.90
CA PHE A 983 -13.43 -42.38 -56.09
C PHE A 983 -14.13 -42.51 -54.74
N ASN A 984 -14.21 -43.73 -54.19
CA ASN A 984 -14.81 -43.96 -52.87
C ASN A 984 -14.02 -43.32 -51.70
N THR A 985 -12.90 -42.65 -51.99
CA THR A 985 -12.00 -41.98 -51.04
C THR A 985 -12.24 -40.48 -50.88
N GLY A 986 -13.18 -39.87 -51.64
CA GLY A 986 -13.45 -38.43 -51.56
C GLY A 986 -12.58 -37.55 -52.47
N ILE A 987 -11.78 -38.15 -53.37
CA ILE A 987 -10.87 -37.42 -54.27
C ILE A 987 -11.65 -36.85 -55.47
N ILE A 988 -11.62 -35.52 -55.61
CA ILE A 988 -12.21 -34.83 -56.75
C ILE A 988 -11.34 -35.04 -58.00
N CYS A 989 -11.90 -35.73 -58.99
CA CYS A 989 -11.24 -36.04 -60.26
C CYS A 989 -11.53 -35.01 -61.34
N ARG A 990 -12.73 -34.41 -61.30
CA ARG A 990 -13.24 -33.51 -62.34
C ARG A 990 -14.27 -32.55 -61.76
N LYS A 991 -14.54 -31.47 -62.47
CA LYS A 991 -15.61 -30.51 -62.13
C LYS A 991 -16.69 -30.52 -63.22
N TYR A 992 -17.95 -30.50 -62.80
CA TYR A 992 -19.08 -30.17 -63.67
C TYR A 992 -19.11 -28.66 -63.85
N ILE A 993 -19.32 -28.19 -65.08
CA ILE A 993 -19.34 -26.76 -65.41
C ILE A 993 -20.63 -26.42 -66.15
N PHE A 994 -21.35 -25.42 -65.65
CA PHE A 994 -22.53 -24.86 -66.28
C PHE A 994 -22.33 -23.36 -66.48
N ILE A 995 -22.22 -22.95 -67.74
CA ILE A 995 -22.00 -21.56 -68.15
C ILE A 995 -23.32 -21.02 -68.68
N ASN A 996 -23.82 -19.94 -68.08
CA ASN A 996 -25.02 -19.25 -68.52
C ASN A 996 -24.65 -17.85 -69.01
N VAL A 997 -25.09 -17.48 -70.20
CA VAL A 997 -24.93 -16.13 -70.78
C VAL A 997 -26.22 -15.74 -71.49
N GLY A 998 -26.99 -14.84 -70.87
CA GLY A 998 -28.30 -14.43 -71.41
C GLY A 998 -29.28 -15.61 -71.47
N LYS A 999 -29.72 -15.97 -72.68
CA LYS A 999 -30.58 -17.14 -72.94
C LYS A 999 -29.82 -18.40 -73.35
N SER A 1000 -28.51 -18.30 -73.57
CA SER A 1000 -27.66 -19.42 -73.97
C SER A 1000 -27.03 -20.06 -72.74
N PHE A 1001 -26.94 -21.38 -72.71
CA PHE A 1001 -26.22 -22.11 -71.68
C PHE A 1001 -25.42 -23.28 -72.26
N ILE A 1002 -24.21 -23.45 -71.73
CA ILE A 1002 -23.27 -24.49 -72.14
C ILE A 1002 -22.94 -25.35 -70.92
N ILE A 1003 -23.04 -26.67 -71.09
CA ILE A 1003 -22.81 -27.64 -70.03
C ILE A 1003 -21.61 -28.52 -70.41
N PHE A 1004 -20.67 -28.67 -69.49
CA PHE A 1004 -19.62 -29.68 -69.56
C PHE A 1004 -19.81 -30.67 -68.42
N GLU A 1005 -20.13 -31.91 -68.78
CA GLU A 1005 -20.45 -33.00 -67.83
C GLU A 1005 -19.44 -34.16 -67.89
N ASP A 1006 -18.53 -34.15 -68.87
CA ASP A 1006 -17.48 -35.14 -69.05
C ASP A 1006 -16.14 -34.50 -69.42
N GLU A 1007 -15.06 -35.28 -69.38
CA GLU A 1007 -13.69 -34.82 -69.65
C GLU A 1007 -13.37 -34.70 -71.16
N THR A 1008 -14.37 -34.83 -72.04
CA THR A 1008 -14.11 -34.77 -73.50
C THR A 1008 -13.76 -33.36 -73.96
N GLY A 1009 -14.10 -32.35 -73.16
CA GLY A 1009 -13.94 -30.95 -73.51
C GLY A 1009 -14.94 -30.47 -74.56
N ASN A 1010 -15.95 -31.27 -74.91
CA ASN A 1010 -17.04 -30.90 -75.81
C ASN A 1010 -18.31 -30.55 -75.02
N PRO A 1011 -19.13 -29.59 -75.49
CA PRO A 1011 -20.42 -29.30 -74.86
C PRO A 1011 -21.35 -30.50 -74.85
N SER A 1012 -22.06 -30.73 -73.74
CA SER A 1012 -23.13 -31.72 -73.63
C SER A 1012 -24.22 -31.46 -74.68
N PRO A 1013 -24.88 -32.50 -75.23
CA PRO A 1013 -26.05 -32.37 -76.10
C PRO A 1013 -27.19 -31.55 -75.49
N SER A 1014 -27.23 -31.43 -74.16
CA SER A 1014 -28.22 -30.63 -73.43
C SER A 1014 -27.95 -29.12 -73.51
N SER A 1015 -26.80 -28.69 -74.01
CA SER A 1015 -26.43 -27.27 -74.16
C SER A 1015 -27.30 -26.59 -75.21
N TYR A 1016 -27.67 -25.32 -74.97
CA TYR A 1016 -28.46 -24.51 -75.90
C TYR A 1016 -27.74 -23.20 -76.19
N ILE A 1017 -27.51 -22.92 -77.48
CA ILE A 1017 -26.92 -21.67 -77.94
C ILE A 1017 -27.90 -20.99 -78.89
N GLU A 1018 -28.33 -19.77 -78.53
CA GLU A 1018 -29.20 -18.96 -79.38
C GLU A 1018 -28.45 -18.55 -80.66
N LYS A 1019 -29.11 -18.65 -81.83
CA LYS A 1019 -28.47 -18.47 -83.16
C LYS A 1019 -27.75 -17.12 -83.37
N LEU A 1020 -28.13 -16.09 -82.61
CA LEU A 1020 -27.56 -14.75 -82.70
C LEU A 1020 -26.39 -14.53 -81.73
N HIS A 1021 -26.15 -15.45 -80.80
CA HIS A 1021 -25.11 -15.34 -79.79
C HIS A 1021 -23.79 -15.89 -80.35
N ILE A 1022 -22.75 -15.05 -80.43
CA ILE A 1022 -21.44 -15.44 -80.98
C ILE A 1022 -20.62 -16.08 -79.86
N ILE A 1023 -20.30 -17.36 -80.00
CA ILE A 1023 -19.47 -18.11 -79.04
C ILE A 1023 -18.40 -18.87 -79.81
N HIS A 1024 -17.16 -18.78 -79.33
CA HIS A 1024 -16.05 -19.56 -79.86
C HIS A 1024 -15.63 -20.61 -78.84
N VAL A 1025 -15.70 -21.88 -79.24
CA VAL A 1025 -15.22 -23.02 -78.43
C VAL A 1025 -14.13 -23.73 -79.20
N TRP A 1026 -12.94 -23.81 -78.62
CA TRP A 1026 -11.81 -24.53 -79.22
C TRP A 1026 -10.94 -25.17 -78.14
N LYS A 1027 -10.07 -26.09 -78.56
CA LYS A 1027 -9.06 -26.69 -77.68
C LYS A 1027 -7.72 -25.97 -77.87
N ALA A 1028 -7.10 -25.57 -76.76
CA ALA A 1028 -5.79 -24.95 -76.70
C ALA A 1028 -4.90 -25.74 -75.72
N GLY A 1029 -4.12 -26.69 -76.25
CA GLY A 1029 -3.37 -27.63 -75.41
C GLY A 1029 -4.31 -28.52 -74.59
N PHE A 1030 -4.09 -28.58 -73.28
CA PHE A 1030 -4.96 -29.31 -72.33
C PHE A 1030 -6.25 -28.55 -71.98
N PHE A 1031 -6.39 -27.29 -72.41
CA PHE A 1031 -7.55 -26.47 -72.08
C PHE A 1031 -8.62 -26.52 -73.17
N THR A 1032 -9.88 -26.66 -72.77
CA THR A 1032 -11.03 -26.20 -73.56
C THR A 1032 -11.24 -24.72 -73.25
N VAL A 1033 -11.24 -23.90 -74.30
CA VAL A 1033 -11.45 -22.46 -74.21
C VAL A 1033 -12.83 -22.12 -74.74
N VAL A 1034 -13.62 -21.43 -73.94
CA VAL A 1034 -14.92 -20.86 -74.30
C VAL A 1034 -14.79 -19.35 -74.23
N HIS A 1035 -14.87 -18.69 -75.38
CA HIS A 1035 -14.75 -17.24 -75.48
C HIS A 1035 -16.03 -16.60 -75.99
N PHE A 1036 -16.47 -15.59 -75.24
CA PHE A 1036 -17.61 -14.73 -75.52
C PHE A 1036 -17.06 -13.35 -75.92
N PRO A 1037 -16.91 -13.07 -77.23
CA PRO A 1037 -16.22 -11.87 -77.70
C PRO A 1037 -16.99 -10.58 -77.42
N LEU A 1038 -18.32 -10.61 -77.38
CA LEU A 1038 -19.14 -9.42 -77.09
C LEU A 1038 -19.13 -9.07 -75.61
N GLU A 1039 -19.13 -10.09 -74.75
CA GLU A 1039 -19.08 -9.98 -73.31
C GLU A 1039 -17.63 -9.87 -72.78
N HIS A 1040 -16.61 -9.95 -73.64
CA HIS A 1040 -15.19 -10.11 -73.28
C HIS A 1040 -14.95 -11.06 -72.09
N VAL A 1041 -15.60 -12.23 -72.11
CA VAL A 1041 -15.38 -13.27 -71.11
C VAL A 1041 -14.71 -14.47 -71.77
N THR A 1042 -13.65 -14.97 -71.16
CA THR A 1042 -12.95 -16.18 -71.60
C THR A 1042 -12.87 -17.16 -70.44
N ILE A 1043 -13.32 -18.39 -70.66
CA ILE A 1043 -13.25 -19.48 -69.68
C ILE A 1043 -12.29 -20.51 -70.23
N LEU A 1044 -11.24 -20.83 -69.48
CA LEU A 1044 -10.28 -21.88 -69.81
C LEU A 1044 -10.43 -23.00 -68.79
N TRP A 1045 -10.73 -24.21 -69.26
CA TRP A 1045 -10.87 -25.37 -68.40
C TRP A 1045 -9.96 -26.51 -68.85
N ASP A 1046 -9.15 -27.04 -67.94
CA ASP A 1046 -8.16 -28.10 -68.20
C ASP A 1046 -8.77 -29.51 -68.44
N GLN A 1047 -10.09 -29.59 -68.63
CA GLN A 1047 -10.86 -30.82 -68.76
C GLN A 1047 -10.88 -31.70 -67.49
N ARG A 1048 -10.35 -31.19 -66.37
CA ARG A 1048 -10.30 -31.85 -65.06
C ARG A 1048 -10.81 -30.90 -63.97
N THR A 1049 -9.92 -30.30 -63.19
CA THR A 1049 -10.25 -29.55 -61.97
C THR A 1049 -9.87 -28.07 -62.05
N THR A 1050 -9.09 -27.63 -63.04
CA THR A 1050 -8.61 -26.25 -63.13
C THR A 1050 -9.46 -25.44 -64.11
N ILE A 1051 -10.09 -24.38 -63.59
CA ILE A 1051 -10.91 -23.44 -64.36
C ILE A 1051 -10.36 -22.04 -64.14
N HIS A 1052 -10.02 -21.34 -65.21
CA HIS A 1052 -9.70 -19.92 -65.23
C HIS A 1052 -10.84 -19.16 -65.91
N ILE A 1053 -11.35 -18.11 -65.28
CA ILE A 1053 -12.34 -17.21 -65.84
C ILE A 1053 -11.70 -15.83 -65.94
N GLN A 1054 -11.48 -15.37 -67.16
CA GLN A 1054 -10.99 -14.04 -67.45
C GLN A 1054 -12.17 -13.17 -67.90
N THR A 1055 -12.34 -12.01 -67.27
CA THR A 1055 -13.38 -11.03 -67.61
C THR A 1055 -12.73 -9.71 -68.03
N GLY A 1056 -13.29 -9.08 -69.05
CA GLY A 1056 -12.86 -7.75 -69.48
C GLY A 1056 -13.20 -6.64 -68.46
N PRO A 1057 -12.58 -5.46 -68.59
CA PRO A 1057 -12.71 -4.38 -67.60
C PRO A 1057 -14.14 -3.83 -67.47
N GLN A 1058 -15.01 -4.04 -68.46
CA GLN A 1058 -16.39 -3.60 -68.41
C GLN A 1058 -17.25 -4.31 -67.35
N TRP A 1059 -16.72 -5.37 -66.73
CA TRP A 1059 -17.34 -6.06 -65.59
C TRP A 1059 -16.84 -5.57 -64.23
N GLN A 1060 -16.00 -4.54 -64.20
CA GLN A 1060 -15.55 -3.91 -62.96
C GLN A 1060 -16.68 -3.01 -62.42
N VAL A 1061 -17.11 -3.28 -61.19
CA VAL A 1061 -18.18 -2.55 -60.49
C VAL A 1061 -17.63 -1.29 -59.83
#